data_AF-A0A2P2M0U9-F1
#
_entry.id   AF-A0A2P2M0U9-F1
#
_cell.length_a   1.000
_cell.length_b   1.000
_cell.length_c   1.000
_cell.angle_alpha   90.00
_cell.angle_beta   90.00
_cell.angle_gamma   90.00
#
_symmetry.space_group_name_H-M   'P 1'
#
loop_
_entity.id
_entity.type
_entity.pdbx_description
1 polymer ?
#
loop_
_entity_poly.entity_id
_entity_poly.type
_entity_poly.pdbx_seq_one_letter_code
_entity_poly.pdbx_strand_id
1 'polypeptide(L)'
;MEQKAALLQRYRLDRRKLIGFLYTSGLIKELRTPSGPIDSFSEIDFDAISADHILQCIKSGGVLDITEATEKYLEESASPVMIQAQAGDSYFLVSDADSSGSPPRRVPPPISVKQAANSSTMPCRLGPLEVETAMKFGDHNRSRYKTARNMPMKPSGNSVKASEVPPLGLPSLKTGLSDDDLRESAYELLMASMFFSGDEVHVADDRKKEKGSKLLSGLKSKKEKMLPHHPSLGRHSALMDIVRVQMQISEAMHACIRRNLLQLVARKISQIDLPHISLELLNGIFKSDFPNEKSYMQWRSREANILEELLCIIANSMTTEVRSHVAKIRDTKQWDAAMSPSERVAVIASIRQVAMKLSSLPGKFGIEGETFYWTAGYHLNIRLYLNLLFAVFDILEEGQLIEEADDLLSIIKLTWSTLGITRKMHNALYGWVLFQQFLETDGDGLLENAVLELQKLLSAAEDDDKEEQYMNSLLCLRQWNGSELKVRLVQTILLSVTSWCDSVLQDYHLHFGQKFSNFRMVVTMVFEVGIPTDDCGEIKLTKLNASNQNSTRMLKLYVKRSTEAAYSRVASKMDLESKVERTHPLALLANELKLIAEREFKVFYPVLRECFPESMRISVFLLHQFYGEKLVCPYLIFCWQNVPNIVAAVSFT
;
A
#
# COMPACT_ATOMS: atom_id res chain seq x y z
N MET A 1 -3.41 33.47 -1.59
CA MET A 1 -4.86 33.74 -1.43
C MET A 1 -5.36 34.86 -2.34
N GLU A 2 -4.65 35.98 -2.49
CA GLU A 2 -5.09 37.12 -3.33
C GLU A 2 -5.34 36.79 -4.81
N GLN A 3 -4.49 35.97 -5.44
CA GLN A 3 -4.71 35.54 -6.83
C GLN A 3 -6.00 34.72 -7.03
N LYS A 4 -6.38 33.88 -6.06
CA LYS A 4 -7.60 33.05 -6.12
C LYS A 4 -8.86 33.92 -6.02
N ALA A 5 -8.83 34.96 -5.18
CA ALA A 5 -9.93 35.93 -5.06
C ALA A 5 -10.11 36.77 -6.34
N ALA A 6 -9.02 37.17 -6.99
CA ALA A 6 -9.05 37.91 -8.26
C ALA A 6 -9.66 37.10 -9.41
N LEU A 7 -9.39 35.79 -9.45
CA LEU A 7 -9.84 34.89 -10.51
C LEU A 7 -11.35 34.59 -10.37
N LEU A 8 -11.84 34.37 -9.14
CA LEU A 8 -13.27 34.25 -8.84
C LEU A 8 -14.05 35.53 -9.18
N GLN A 9 -13.50 36.71 -8.84
CA GLN A 9 -14.12 37.98 -9.22
C GLN A 9 -14.19 38.16 -10.74
N ARG A 10 -13.15 37.75 -11.47
CA ARG A 10 -13.15 37.78 -12.93
C ARG A 10 -14.23 36.88 -13.53
N TYR A 11 -14.37 35.66 -13.05
CA TYR A 11 -15.46 34.76 -13.48
C TYR A 11 -16.85 35.31 -13.17
N ARG A 12 -17.05 35.91 -11.99
CA ARG A 12 -18.32 36.58 -11.66
C ARG A 12 -18.63 37.72 -12.62
N LEU A 13 -17.65 38.56 -12.94
CA LEU A 13 -17.82 39.66 -13.90
C LEU A 13 -18.13 39.16 -15.31
N ASP A 14 -17.41 38.15 -15.79
CA ASP A 14 -17.62 37.59 -17.13
C ASP A 14 -18.98 36.89 -17.24
N ARG A 15 -19.41 36.19 -16.18
CA ARG A 15 -20.75 35.60 -16.06
C ARG A 15 -21.84 36.67 -16.11
N ARG A 16 -21.73 37.76 -15.33
CA ARG A 16 -22.69 38.88 -15.36
C ARG A 16 -22.79 39.49 -16.75
N LYS A 17 -21.67 39.68 -17.45
CA LYS A 17 -21.64 40.20 -18.83
C LYS A 17 -22.33 39.25 -19.80
N LEU A 18 -22.11 37.95 -19.68
CA LEU A 18 -22.74 36.94 -20.55
C LEU A 18 -24.25 36.89 -20.33
N ILE A 19 -24.69 36.85 -19.07
CA ILE A 19 -26.11 36.86 -18.73
C ILE A 19 -26.74 38.17 -19.25
N GLY A 20 -26.14 39.33 -18.94
CA GLY A 20 -26.58 40.62 -19.46
C GLY A 20 -26.67 40.66 -20.99
N PHE A 21 -25.70 40.06 -21.70
CA PHE A 21 -25.74 39.93 -23.16
C PHE A 21 -26.94 39.11 -23.63
N LEU A 22 -27.20 37.94 -23.02
CA LEU A 22 -28.35 37.09 -23.37
C LEU A 22 -29.68 37.84 -23.21
N TYR A 23 -29.82 38.67 -22.17
CA TYR A 23 -30.98 39.54 -21.98
C TYR A 23 -31.09 40.64 -23.05
N THR A 24 -30.00 41.36 -23.33
CA THR A 24 -30.00 42.45 -24.33
C THR A 24 -30.12 41.97 -25.78
N SER A 25 -29.85 40.68 -26.05
CA SER A 25 -29.88 40.08 -27.39
C SER A 25 -31.29 39.88 -27.97
N GLY A 26 -32.35 40.20 -27.23
CA GLY A 26 -33.74 40.03 -27.67
C GLY A 26 -34.20 38.56 -27.74
N LEU A 27 -33.39 37.63 -27.23
CA LEU A 27 -33.72 36.20 -27.13
C LEU A 27 -34.73 35.90 -26.03
N ILE A 28 -34.83 36.78 -25.03
CA ILE A 28 -35.84 36.76 -23.98
C ILE A 28 -36.91 37.78 -24.38
N LYS A 29 -38.14 37.29 -24.60
CA LYS A 29 -39.28 38.04 -25.11
C LYS A 29 -40.15 38.62 -24.00
N GLU A 30 -40.15 37.99 -22.82
CA GLU A 30 -40.99 38.40 -21.69
C GLU A 30 -40.30 38.07 -20.36
N LEU A 31 -40.31 39.03 -19.43
CA LEU A 31 -39.73 38.90 -18.10
C LEU A 31 -40.85 38.97 -17.05
N ARG A 32 -40.99 37.92 -16.22
CA ARG A 32 -42.01 37.85 -15.17
C ARG A 32 -41.40 37.94 -13.78
N THR A 33 -42.04 38.73 -12.93
CA THR A 33 -41.80 38.77 -11.48
C THR A 33 -43.11 38.56 -10.72
N PRO A 34 -43.07 38.26 -9.41
CA PRO A 34 -44.29 38.09 -8.59
C PRO A 34 -45.23 39.30 -8.62
N SER A 35 -44.68 40.48 -8.93
CA SER A 35 -45.36 41.78 -9.00
C SER A 35 -45.90 42.15 -10.39
N GLY A 36 -45.67 41.33 -11.42
CA GLY A 36 -46.06 41.58 -12.81
C GLY A 36 -44.86 41.66 -13.79
N PRO A 37 -45.13 41.93 -15.08
CA PRO A 37 -44.07 42.11 -16.08
C PRO A 37 -43.28 43.40 -15.81
N ILE A 38 -41.95 43.33 -15.89
CA ILE A 38 -41.04 44.46 -15.66
C ILE A 38 -40.30 44.79 -16.95
N ASP A 39 -40.29 46.09 -17.32
CA ASP A 39 -39.60 46.61 -18.51
C ASP A 39 -38.20 47.17 -18.22
N SER A 40 -37.75 47.17 -16.96
CA SER A 40 -36.48 47.79 -16.53
C SER A 40 -35.48 46.84 -15.85
N PHE A 41 -34.22 46.95 -16.23
CA PHE A 41 -33.12 46.04 -15.92
C PHE A 41 -32.39 46.32 -14.59
N SER A 42 -32.72 47.39 -13.88
CA SER A 42 -31.93 47.90 -12.75
C SER A 42 -32.15 47.18 -11.41
N GLU A 43 -33.19 46.35 -11.30
CA GLU A 43 -33.57 45.69 -10.04
C GLU A 43 -33.17 44.19 -9.97
N ILE A 44 -32.52 43.67 -11.01
CA ILE A 44 -32.23 42.23 -11.13
C ILE A 44 -30.80 41.92 -10.69
N ASP A 45 -30.64 41.09 -9.67
CA ASP A 45 -29.32 40.58 -9.26
C ASP A 45 -28.90 39.38 -10.12
N PHE A 46 -28.09 39.63 -11.14
CA PHE A 46 -27.58 38.57 -12.03
C PHE A 46 -26.70 37.53 -11.34
N ASP A 47 -26.18 37.80 -10.14
CA ASP A 47 -25.41 36.80 -9.40
C ASP A 47 -26.28 35.69 -8.81
N ALA A 48 -27.57 35.96 -8.58
CA ALA A 48 -28.49 35.05 -7.93
C ALA A 48 -29.39 34.25 -8.91
N ILE A 49 -29.08 34.26 -10.21
CA ILE A 49 -29.95 33.69 -11.26
C ILE A 49 -29.29 32.49 -11.95
N SER A 50 -29.98 31.37 -12.14
CA SER A 50 -29.44 30.18 -12.83
C SER A 50 -29.22 30.45 -14.31
N ALA A 51 -27.99 30.24 -14.79
CA ALA A 51 -27.64 30.40 -16.20
C ALA A 51 -28.25 29.27 -17.06
N ASP A 52 -28.33 28.06 -16.51
CA ASP A 52 -28.89 26.90 -17.21
C ASP A 52 -30.40 27.05 -17.42
N HIS A 53 -31.10 27.61 -16.43
CA HIS A 53 -32.52 27.92 -16.58
C HIS A 53 -32.76 29.00 -17.65
N ILE A 54 -31.94 30.06 -17.70
CA ILE A 54 -32.02 31.07 -18.75
C ILE A 54 -31.89 30.43 -20.14
N LEU A 55 -30.89 29.56 -20.33
CA LEU A 55 -30.68 28.87 -21.60
C LEU A 55 -31.85 27.94 -21.96
N GLN A 56 -32.47 27.30 -20.95
CA GLN A 56 -33.65 26.48 -21.14
C GLN A 56 -34.86 27.33 -21.58
N CYS A 57 -35.08 28.48 -20.95
CA CYS A 57 -36.14 29.43 -21.31
C CYS A 57 -35.96 29.99 -22.72
N ILE A 58 -34.72 30.28 -23.12
CA ILE A 58 -34.41 30.71 -24.50
C ILE A 58 -34.81 29.60 -25.50
N LYS A 59 -34.55 28.33 -25.19
CA LYS A 59 -34.95 27.20 -26.04
C LYS A 59 -36.47 26.98 -26.09
N SER A 60 -37.19 27.29 -25.02
CA SER A 60 -38.63 27.01 -24.88
C SER A 60 -39.56 28.18 -25.27
N GLY A 61 -39.04 29.33 -25.71
CA GLY A 61 -39.86 30.42 -26.25
C GLY A 61 -39.55 31.83 -25.70
N GLY A 62 -38.56 31.96 -24.82
CA GLY A 62 -38.03 33.25 -24.37
C GLY A 62 -38.84 33.92 -23.24
N VAL A 63 -39.72 33.22 -22.55
CA VAL A 63 -40.37 33.71 -21.32
C VAL A 63 -39.51 33.30 -20.13
N LEU A 64 -39.10 34.25 -19.32
CA LEU A 64 -38.26 33.99 -18.16
C LEU A 64 -38.90 34.53 -16.88
N ASP A 65 -39.12 33.63 -15.92
CA ASP A 65 -39.55 33.96 -14.57
C ASP A 65 -38.32 34.10 -13.66
N ILE A 66 -38.10 35.30 -13.11
CA ILE A 66 -36.93 35.59 -12.27
C ILE A 66 -36.99 34.80 -10.96
N THR A 67 -38.19 34.59 -10.41
CA THR A 67 -38.40 33.86 -9.17
C THR A 67 -38.01 32.40 -9.32
N GLU A 68 -38.48 31.76 -10.40
CA GLU A 68 -38.10 30.37 -10.74
C GLU A 68 -36.59 30.26 -11.01
N ALA A 69 -36.02 31.23 -11.73
CA ALA A 69 -34.58 31.26 -12.03
C ALA A 69 -33.69 31.42 -10.78
N THR A 70 -34.19 32.14 -9.76
CA THR A 70 -33.49 32.34 -8.49
C THR A 70 -33.60 31.12 -7.60
N GLU A 71 -34.77 30.49 -7.55
CA GLU A 71 -34.99 29.25 -6.79
C GLU A 71 -34.10 28.13 -7.34
N LYS A 72 -34.03 27.97 -8.68
CA LYS A 72 -33.14 27.00 -9.33
C LYS A 72 -31.66 27.27 -9.05
N TYR A 73 -31.24 28.53 -9.00
CA TYR A 73 -29.87 28.88 -8.63
C TYR A 73 -29.53 28.44 -7.21
N LEU A 74 -30.45 28.64 -6.28
CA LEU A 74 -30.27 28.21 -4.88
C LEU A 74 -30.20 26.68 -4.78
N GLU A 75 -31.06 25.96 -5.51
CA GLU A 75 -31.05 24.49 -5.58
C GLU A 75 -29.76 23.94 -6.21
N GLU A 76 -29.29 24.54 -7.31
CA GLU A 76 -28.02 24.21 -7.96
C GLU A 76 -26.82 24.50 -7.04
N SER A 77 -26.86 25.61 -6.28
CA SER A 77 -25.79 25.96 -5.35
C SER A 77 -25.70 25.05 -4.13
N ALA A 78 -26.81 24.40 -3.76
CA ALA A 78 -26.88 23.42 -2.67
C ALA A 78 -26.39 22.02 -3.10
N SER A 79 -26.18 21.81 -4.41
CA SER A 79 -25.86 20.51 -5.02
C SER A 79 -24.45 20.52 -5.61
N PRO A 80 -23.68 19.42 -5.54
CA PRO A 80 -22.40 19.33 -6.24
C PRO A 80 -22.61 19.39 -7.76
N VAL A 81 -21.75 20.14 -8.45
CA VAL A 81 -21.82 20.31 -9.92
C VAL A 81 -21.68 18.96 -10.61
N MET A 82 -22.72 18.57 -11.36
CA MET A 82 -22.85 17.29 -12.03
C MET A 82 -22.67 17.46 -13.53
N ILE A 83 -21.73 16.74 -14.14
CA ILE A 83 -21.68 16.58 -15.61
C ILE A 83 -22.28 15.21 -15.94
N GLN A 84 -23.40 15.23 -16.66
CA GLN A 84 -23.98 14.04 -17.27
C GLN A 84 -23.19 13.71 -18.53
N ALA A 85 -22.33 12.69 -18.46
CA ALA A 85 -21.66 12.13 -19.63
C ALA A 85 -22.26 10.75 -19.95
N GLN A 86 -22.18 10.31 -21.21
CA GLN A 86 -22.63 8.96 -21.61
C GLN A 86 -21.90 7.82 -20.87
N ALA A 87 -20.78 8.11 -20.20
CA ALA A 87 -20.00 7.17 -19.40
C ALA A 87 -20.39 7.14 -17.90
N GLY A 88 -21.39 7.93 -17.47
CA GLY A 88 -21.84 8.04 -16.09
C GLY A 88 -21.76 9.49 -15.55
N ASP A 89 -22.50 9.75 -14.46
CA ASP A 89 -22.53 11.05 -13.81
C ASP A 89 -21.21 11.32 -13.06
N SER A 90 -20.60 12.47 -13.31
CA SER A 90 -19.34 12.88 -12.68
C SER A 90 -19.55 14.10 -11.79
N TYR A 91 -18.97 14.07 -10.59
CA TYR A 91 -19.05 15.14 -9.59
C TYR A 91 -17.70 15.82 -9.43
N PHE A 92 -17.70 17.16 -9.33
CA PHE A 92 -16.51 17.91 -8.92
C PHE A 92 -16.53 18.13 -7.40
N LEU A 93 -15.53 17.60 -6.70
CA LEU A 93 -15.28 17.94 -5.30
C LEU A 93 -14.48 19.24 -5.24
N VAL A 94 -14.84 20.14 -4.32
CA VAL A 94 -14.14 21.42 -4.07
C VAL A 94 -12.89 21.16 -3.21
N SER A 95 -12.01 20.28 -3.66
CA SER A 95 -10.75 19.95 -3.00
C SER A 95 -9.60 20.16 -3.98
N ASP A 96 -8.61 20.97 -3.58
CA ASP A 96 -7.35 21.13 -4.33
C ASP A 96 -6.70 19.74 -4.43
N ALA A 97 -6.56 19.22 -5.66
CA ALA A 97 -5.99 17.90 -5.94
C ALA A 97 -4.53 17.79 -5.47
N ASP A 98 -3.82 18.92 -5.38
CA ASP A 98 -2.43 18.99 -4.93
C ASP A 98 -2.28 19.00 -3.40
N SER A 99 -3.34 19.30 -2.64
CA SER A 99 -3.35 19.28 -1.16
C SER A 99 -4.06 18.06 -0.57
N SER A 100 -4.83 17.36 -1.39
CA SER A 100 -5.47 16.11 -1.02
C SER A 100 -4.42 15.04 -1.30
N GLY A 101 -3.83 14.46 -0.26
CA GLY A 101 -2.84 13.39 -0.42
C GLY A 101 -3.34 12.24 -1.29
N SER A 102 -2.48 11.24 -1.51
CA SER A 102 -2.87 10.03 -2.24
C SER A 102 -4.22 9.51 -1.72
N PRO A 103 -5.22 9.23 -2.59
CA PRO A 103 -6.48 8.69 -2.13
C PRO A 103 -6.23 7.39 -1.35
N PRO A 104 -6.99 7.13 -0.26
CA PRO A 104 -6.83 5.91 0.53
C PRO A 104 -6.87 4.69 -0.40
N ARG A 105 -5.85 3.85 -0.35
CA ARG A 105 -5.75 2.69 -1.23
C ARG A 105 -6.43 1.46 -0.63
N ARG A 106 -6.76 1.50 0.67
CA ARG A 106 -7.67 0.52 1.27
C ARG A 106 -9.02 0.58 0.56
N VAL A 107 -9.44 -0.57 0.06
CA VAL A 107 -10.75 -0.74 -0.57
C VAL A 107 -11.82 -0.33 0.45
N PRO A 108 -12.71 0.64 0.14
CA PRO A 108 -13.79 0.98 1.05
C PRO A 108 -14.68 -0.26 1.29
N PRO A 109 -15.27 -0.41 2.48
CA PRO A 109 -16.11 -1.56 2.80
C PRO A 109 -17.19 -1.74 1.73
N PRO A 110 -17.38 -2.95 1.18
CA PRO A 110 -18.19 -3.14 -0.01
C PRO A 110 -19.66 -2.81 0.25
N ILE A 111 -20.16 -1.74 -0.39
CA ILE A 111 -21.60 -1.46 -0.47
C ILE A 111 -22.21 -2.41 -1.49
N SER A 112 -22.81 -3.50 -1.01
CA SER A 112 -23.46 -4.49 -1.88
C SER A 112 -24.82 -3.97 -2.35
N VAL A 113 -24.87 -3.28 -3.47
CA VAL A 113 -26.14 -3.01 -4.18
C VAL A 113 -26.65 -4.33 -4.74
N LYS A 114 -27.90 -4.69 -4.40
CA LYS A 114 -28.60 -5.84 -4.99
C LYS A 114 -28.78 -5.60 -6.49
N GLN A 115 -27.93 -6.20 -7.33
CA GLN A 115 -28.30 -6.38 -8.73
C GLN A 115 -29.16 -7.64 -8.84
N ALA A 116 -30.45 -7.39 -9.04
CA ALA A 116 -31.39 -8.40 -9.48
C ALA A 116 -30.91 -8.94 -10.84
N ALA A 117 -30.93 -10.27 -10.95
CA ALA A 117 -30.65 -10.99 -12.18
C ALA A 117 -31.54 -10.47 -13.32
N ASN A 118 -30.90 -10.07 -14.43
CA ASN A 118 -31.41 -10.30 -15.76
C ASN A 118 -30.22 -10.40 -16.72
N SER A 119 -30.18 -11.53 -17.41
CA SER A 119 -29.21 -11.99 -18.38
C SER A 119 -29.22 -11.19 -19.67
N SER A 120 -28.05 -10.79 -20.17
CA SER A 120 -27.72 -10.80 -21.59
C SER A 120 -26.21 -10.72 -21.79
N THR A 121 -25.58 -11.89 -21.94
CA THR A 121 -24.19 -12.04 -22.37
C THR A 121 -24.13 -11.91 -23.89
N MET A 122 -23.30 -11.01 -24.43
CA MET A 122 -22.71 -11.20 -25.75
C MET A 122 -21.24 -10.71 -25.79
N PRO A 123 -20.32 -11.47 -26.41
CA PRO A 123 -18.88 -11.21 -26.39
C PRO A 123 -18.41 -10.48 -27.66
N CYS A 124 -17.45 -9.56 -27.52
CA CYS A 124 -16.67 -9.07 -28.66
C CYS A 124 -15.17 -9.30 -28.43
N ARG A 125 -14.67 -10.40 -28.99
CA ARG A 125 -13.27 -10.57 -29.39
C ARG A 125 -13.07 -9.83 -30.72
N LEU A 126 -12.03 -9.02 -30.84
CA LEU A 126 -11.45 -8.66 -32.13
C LEU A 126 -9.95 -8.95 -32.07
N GLY A 127 -9.54 -9.88 -32.96
CA GLY A 127 -8.16 -10.32 -33.14
C GLY A 127 -7.35 -9.40 -34.05
N PRO A 128 -6.09 -9.78 -34.33
CA PRO A 128 -5.07 -8.94 -34.95
C PRO A 128 -5.20 -8.87 -36.48
N LEU A 129 -4.82 -7.73 -37.05
CA LEU A 129 -4.82 -7.46 -38.49
C LEU A 129 -3.44 -7.81 -39.08
N GLU A 130 -3.36 -8.87 -39.89
CA GLU A 130 -2.40 -9.02 -40.99
C GLU A 130 -2.96 -8.23 -42.20
N VAL A 131 -2.20 -7.70 -43.17
CA VAL A 131 -1.47 -8.34 -44.29
C VAL A 131 -0.60 -7.21 -44.92
N GLU A 132 0.64 -7.39 -45.39
CA GLU A 132 0.93 -7.72 -46.79
C GLU A 132 2.39 -8.12 -47.05
N THR A 133 2.52 -9.09 -47.95
CA THR A 133 3.75 -9.72 -48.45
C THR A 133 4.09 -9.15 -49.83
N ALA A 134 5.36 -8.89 -50.11
CA ALA A 134 5.87 -8.65 -51.47
C ALA A 134 7.27 -9.26 -51.67
N MET A 135 7.56 -9.59 -52.93
CA MET A 135 8.40 -10.68 -53.45
C MET A 135 9.93 -10.44 -53.57
N LYS A 136 10.66 -11.55 -53.36
CA LYS A 136 11.78 -12.18 -54.12
C LYS A 136 13.04 -11.43 -54.64
N PHE A 137 14.17 -12.17 -54.47
CA PHE A 137 15.26 -12.57 -55.40
C PHE A 137 16.69 -12.08 -55.10
N GLY A 138 17.64 -13.03 -55.14
CA GLY A 138 19.02 -12.79 -55.60
C GLY A 138 20.16 -13.13 -54.63
N ASP A 139 20.84 -14.24 -54.90
CA ASP A 139 22.02 -14.76 -54.20
C ASP A 139 23.33 -14.21 -54.83
N HIS A 140 24.38 -13.93 -54.04
CA HIS A 140 25.80 -14.18 -54.37
C HIS A 140 26.83 -13.67 -53.33
N ASN A 141 27.75 -14.59 -53.03
CA ASN A 141 29.03 -14.50 -52.29
C ASN A 141 29.87 -13.21 -52.44
N ARG A 142 30.53 -12.78 -51.32
CA ARG A 142 32.02 -12.73 -51.18
C ARG A 142 32.52 -12.20 -49.81
N SER A 143 32.97 -13.13 -48.97
CA SER A 143 34.17 -13.14 -48.08
C SER A 143 34.78 -11.84 -47.50
N ARG A 144 34.83 -11.84 -46.15
CA ARG A 144 35.89 -11.42 -45.19
C ARG A 144 36.24 -9.92 -45.07
N TYR A 145 36.05 -9.34 -43.87
CA TYR A 145 37.11 -9.11 -42.87
C TYR A 145 36.51 -9.06 -41.45
N LYS A 146 37.24 -9.64 -40.49
CA LYS A 146 36.87 -9.81 -39.08
C LYS A 146 36.97 -8.47 -38.32
N THR A 147 35.96 -8.15 -37.51
CA THR A 147 36.14 -7.32 -36.31
C THR A 147 35.19 -7.83 -35.24
N ALA A 148 35.73 -8.24 -34.10
CA ALA A 148 35.00 -8.82 -33.00
C ALA A 148 33.96 -7.82 -32.48
N ARG A 149 32.68 -8.12 -32.69
CA ARG A 149 31.56 -7.34 -32.16
C ARG A 149 31.14 -7.98 -30.84
N ASN A 150 31.39 -7.25 -29.76
CA ASN A 150 30.82 -7.51 -28.45
C ASN A 150 29.29 -7.64 -28.61
N MET A 151 28.75 -8.78 -28.18
CA MET A 151 27.32 -9.03 -28.13
C MET A 151 26.68 -8.08 -27.09
N PRO A 152 25.69 -7.25 -27.45
CA PRO A 152 24.83 -6.64 -26.46
C PRO A 152 23.89 -7.73 -25.96
N MET A 153 24.01 -8.13 -24.69
CA MET A 153 22.94 -8.86 -24.04
C MET A 153 21.70 -7.96 -24.03
N LYS A 154 20.65 -8.39 -24.73
CA LYS A 154 19.34 -7.76 -24.67
C LYS A 154 18.89 -7.67 -23.21
N PRO A 155 18.40 -6.52 -22.73
CA PRO A 155 17.63 -6.51 -21.50
C PRO A 155 16.37 -7.35 -21.75
N SER A 156 16.19 -8.38 -20.93
CA SER A 156 14.94 -9.14 -20.85
C SER A 156 13.81 -8.14 -20.65
N GLY A 157 12.90 -8.10 -21.61
CA GLY A 157 11.72 -7.24 -21.57
C GLY A 157 10.74 -7.77 -20.54
N ASN A 158 10.90 -7.34 -19.30
CA ASN A 158 9.80 -7.18 -18.36
C ASN A 158 9.87 -5.73 -17.87
N SER A 159 9.02 -4.89 -18.43
CA SER A 159 8.61 -3.63 -17.81
C SER A 159 7.81 -3.99 -16.55
N VAL A 160 8.50 -4.48 -15.52
CA VAL A 160 7.95 -4.53 -14.16
C VAL A 160 7.88 -3.07 -13.75
N LYS A 161 6.67 -2.56 -13.49
CA LYS A 161 6.50 -1.29 -12.79
C LYS A 161 7.41 -1.36 -11.56
N ALA A 162 8.36 -0.43 -11.42
CA ALA A 162 9.36 -0.40 -10.35
C ALA A 162 8.77 -0.25 -8.92
N SER A 163 7.46 -0.44 -8.77
CA SER A 163 6.64 -0.13 -7.62
C SER A 163 5.94 -1.35 -6.99
N GLU A 164 6.02 -2.55 -7.60
CA GLU A 164 5.40 -3.75 -7.01
C GLU A 164 6.47 -4.59 -6.30
N VAL A 165 6.44 -4.54 -4.97
CA VAL A 165 7.22 -5.41 -4.10
C VAL A 165 6.77 -6.85 -4.32
N PRO A 166 7.68 -7.82 -4.55
CA PRO A 166 7.29 -9.21 -4.63
C PRO A 166 6.66 -9.63 -3.30
N PRO A 167 5.47 -10.25 -3.30
CA PRO A 167 4.87 -10.74 -2.07
C PRO A 167 5.84 -11.69 -1.35
N LEU A 168 5.72 -11.78 -0.02
CA LEU A 168 6.53 -12.66 0.84
C LEU A 168 6.58 -14.13 0.40
N GLY A 169 5.67 -14.56 -0.50
CA GLY A 169 5.71 -15.91 -1.05
C GLY A 169 5.29 -16.99 -0.04
N LEU A 170 4.58 -16.62 1.03
CA LEU A 170 4.05 -17.59 1.97
C LEU A 170 3.13 -18.61 1.24
N PRO A 171 3.15 -19.90 1.61
CA PRO A 171 2.24 -20.89 1.04
C PRO A 171 0.79 -20.39 1.03
N SER A 172 0.06 -20.65 -0.05
CA SER A 172 -1.31 -20.18 -0.24
C SER A 172 -2.27 -20.84 0.74
N LEU A 173 -3.19 -20.06 1.31
CA LEU A 173 -4.32 -20.57 2.09
C LEU A 173 -5.30 -21.32 1.16
N LYS A 174 -5.90 -22.41 1.64
CA LYS A 174 -6.83 -23.24 0.84
C LYS A 174 -8.28 -22.76 0.91
N THR A 175 -8.64 -22.08 1.99
CA THR A 175 -10.02 -21.68 2.35
C THR A 175 -10.44 -20.35 1.75
N GLY A 176 -9.52 -19.63 1.09
CA GLY A 176 -9.80 -18.35 0.44
C GLY A 176 -10.11 -17.21 1.41
N LEU A 177 -9.55 -17.25 2.63
CA LEU A 177 -9.63 -16.15 3.60
C LEU A 177 -9.22 -14.83 2.95
N SER A 178 -10.07 -13.81 3.13
CA SER A 178 -9.81 -12.44 2.68
C SER A 178 -8.89 -11.68 3.64
N ASP A 179 -8.40 -10.51 3.21
CA ASP A 179 -7.60 -9.66 4.09
C ASP A 179 -8.42 -9.12 5.27
N ASP A 180 -9.72 -8.86 5.07
CA ASP A 180 -10.66 -8.51 6.15
C ASP A 180 -10.79 -9.65 7.17
N ASP A 181 -10.91 -10.89 6.69
CA ASP A 181 -10.99 -12.08 7.54
C ASP A 181 -9.73 -12.24 8.40
N LEU A 182 -8.55 -12.04 7.81
CA LEU A 182 -7.27 -12.14 8.52
C LEU A 182 -7.10 -10.99 9.53
N ARG A 183 -7.51 -9.77 9.17
CA ARG A 183 -7.47 -8.61 10.06
C ARG A 183 -8.36 -8.80 11.29
N GLU A 184 -9.61 -9.19 11.09
CA GLU A 184 -10.55 -9.39 12.19
C GLU A 184 -10.14 -10.57 13.09
N SER A 185 -9.63 -11.66 12.51
CA SER A 185 -9.11 -12.81 13.28
C SER A 185 -7.85 -12.44 14.08
N ALA A 186 -6.98 -11.60 13.52
CA ALA A 186 -5.79 -11.09 14.21
C ALA A 186 -6.18 -10.24 15.44
N TYR A 187 -7.23 -9.41 15.31
CA TYR A 187 -7.75 -8.63 16.42
C TYR A 187 -8.30 -9.51 17.56
N GLU A 188 -9.05 -10.56 17.22
CA GLU A 188 -9.57 -11.53 18.21
C GLU A 188 -8.45 -12.23 18.97
N LEU A 189 -7.39 -12.60 18.26
CA LEU A 189 -6.21 -13.19 18.85
C LEU A 189 -5.49 -12.22 19.80
N LEU A 190 -5.26 -10.97 19.40
CA LEU A 190 -4.63 -9.97 20.25
C LEU A 190 -5.43 -9.76 21.55
N MET A 191 -6.75 -9.63 21.42
CA MET A 191 -7.66 -9.53 22.56
C MET A 191 -7.54 -10.73 23.49
N ALA A 192 -7.55 -11.95 22.95
CA ALA A 192 -7.37 -13.15 23.75
C ALA A 192 -6.01 -13.16 24.47
N SER A 193 -4.92 -12.88 23.75
CA SER A 193 -3.58 -12.80 24.34
C SER A 193 -3.50 -11.78 25.48
N MET A 194 -4.16 -10.62 25.35
CA MET A 194 -4.24 -9.62 26.41
C MET A 194 -4.96 -10.12 27.65
N PHE A 195 -6.15 -10.70 27.52
CA PHE A 195 -6.92 -11.15 28.69
C PHE A 195 -6.23 -12.25 29.50
N PHE A 196 -5.52 -13.16 28.84
CA PHE A 196 -4.88 -14.29 29.50
C PHE A 196 -3.44 -14.01 29.96
N SER A 197 -2.84 -12.90 29.52
CA SER A 197 -1.58 -12.40 30.08
C SER A 197 -1.72 -11.88 31.53
N GLY A 198 -2.96 -11.77 32.03
CA GLY A 198 -3.26 -11.51 33.45
C GLY A 198 -3.44 -10.02 33.82
N ASP A 199 -3.27 -9.09 32.87
CA ASP A 199 -3.30 -7.64 33.16
C ASP A 199 -4.71 -7.04 33.33
N GLU A 200 -5.78 -7.81 33.03
CA GLU A 200 -7.19 -7.34 33.14
C GLU A 200 -8.06 -8.14 34.13
N VAL A 201 -7.53 -9.15 34.83
CA VAL A 201 -8.36 -10.05 35.65
C VAL A 201 -8.59 -9.52 37.07
N HIS A 202 -9.29 -8.38 37.21
CA HIS A 202 -10.02 -8.02 38.44
C HIS A 202 -11.22 -7.09 38.14
N VAL A 203 -12.25 -7.60 37.47
CA VAL A 203 -13.57 -6.92 37.37
C VAL A 203 -14.69 -7.83 37.92
N ALA A 204 -14.49 -8.32 39.15
CA ALA A 204 -15.49 -9.13 39.83
C ALA A 204 -15.71 -8.67 41.28
N ASP A 205 -16.01 -7.39 41.49
CA ASP A 205 -16.82 -6.97 42.65
C ASP A 205 -17.51 -5.61 42.45
N ASP A 206 -18.35 -5.47 41.43
CA ASP A 206 -19.23 -4.30 41.30
C ASP A 206 -20.68 -4.71 40.99
N ARG A 207 -21.18 -5.69 41.75
CA ARG A 207 -22.62 -6.00 41.79
C ARG A 207 -23.14 -5.91 43.22
N LYS A 208 -23.05 -4.74 43.84
CA LYS A 208 -23.85 -4.42 45.04
C LYS A 208 -23.89 -2.92 45.35
N LYS A 209 -24.43 -2.09 44.45
CA LYS A 209 -25.09 -0.81 44.80
C LYS A 209 -25.73 -0.15 43.56
N GLU A 210 -26.91 -0.61 43.19
CA GLU A 210 -27.85 0.24 42.45
C GLU A 210 -29.17 0.30 43.21
N LYS A 211 -29.30 1.34 44.05
CA LYS A 211 -30.57 1.96 44.43
C LYS A 211 -30.35 3.45 44.65
N GLY A 212 -31.01 4.28 43.83
CA GLY A 212 -31.17 5.73 43.98
C GLY A 212 -30.25 6.55 43.05
N SER A 213 -30.66 7.02 41.87
CA SER A 213 -31.63 8.10 41.55
C SER A 213 -30.98 9.50 41.38
N LYS A 214 -31.22 10.08 40.19
CA LYS A 214 -31.45 11.51 39.84
C LYS A 214 -30.27 12.48 39.58
N LEU A 215 -30.26 12.93 38.32
CA LEU A 215 -30.30 14.33 37.83
C LEU A 215 -29.31 15.40 38.36
N LEU A 216 -28.50 15.89 37.42
CA LEU A 216 -27.95 17.25 37.21
C LEU A 216 -27.45 18.07 38.41
N SER A 217 -26.13 18.31 38.43
CA SER A 217 -25.45 19.50 39.00
C SER A 217 -23.97 19.33 38.63
N GLY A 218 -23.28 20.18 37.86
CA GLY A 218 -23.10 21.61 38.06
C GLY A 218 -21.59 21.87 38.13
N LEU A 219 -21.06 22.67 37.19
CA LEU A 219 -19.66 23.11 37.15
C LEU A 219 -19.21 23.77 38.48
N LYS A 220 -18.12 23.27 39.10
CA LYS A 220 -16.89 24.02 39.48
C LYS A 220 -16.04 23.31 40.55
N SER A 221 -14.74 23.21 40.22
CA SER A 221 -13.51 23.23 41.03
C SER A 221 -13.46 22.64 42.47
N LYS A 222 -12.44 21.81 42.70
CA LYS A 222 -11.24 22.08 43.55
C LYS A 222 -10.80 20.82 44.32
N LYS A 223 -9.69 20.26 43.86
CA LYS A 223 -8.58 19.56 44.56
C LYS A 223 -8.90 18.68 45.79
N GLU A 224 -8.40 17.44 45.68
CA GLU A 224 -7.76 16.63 46.74
C GLU A 224 -8.55 15.43 47.31
N LYS A 225 -8.30 14.25 46.73
CA LYS A 225 -7.67 13.10 47.41
C LYS A 225 -7.33 12.01 46.39
N MET A 226 -6.03 11.81 46.14
CA MET A 226 -5.52 10.64 45.42
C MET A 226 -5.86 9.38 46.22
N LEU A 227 -6.77 8.57 45.69
CA LEU A 227 -6.69 7.12 45.86
C LEU A 227 -5.69 6.58 44.82
N PRO A 228 -4.92 5.52 45.13
CA PRO A 228 -4.01 4.93 44.17
C PRO A 228 -4.83 4.19 43.11
N HIS A 229 -5.05 4.85 41.97
CA HIS A 229 -5.53 4.17 40.77
C HIS A 229 -4.36 3.39 40.18
N HIS A 230 -4.51 2.08 40.01
CA HIS A 230 -3.56 1.25 39.25
C HIS A 230 -3.41 1.83 37.83
N PRO A 231 -2.21 2.27 37.40
CA PRO A 231 -2.01 2.96 36.12
C PRO A 231 -2.18 2.08 34.86
N SER A 232 -2.10 0.75 34.98
CA SER A 232 -2.11 -0.17 33.83
C SER A 232 -3.51 -0.37 33.24
N LEU A 233 -4.55 -0.45 34.09
CA LEU A 233 -5.90 -0.83 33.68
C LEU A 233 -6.56 0.17 32.70
N GLY A 234 -6.30 1.47 32.88
CA GLY A 234 -6.81 2.52 31.99
C GLY A 234 -6.03 2.63 30.67
N ARG A 235 -4.75 2.26 30.68
CA ARG A 235 -3.87 2.36 29.50
C ARG A 235 -4.20 1.28 28.48
N HIS A 236 -4.40 0.03 28.91
CA HIS A 236 -4.73 -1.06 28.00
C HIS A 236 -6.12 -0.89 27.35
N SER A 237 -7.11 -0.34 28.08
CA SER A 237 -8.41 -0.02 27.49
C SER A 237 -8.30 1.04 26.40
N ALA A 238 -7.54 2.12 26.64
CA ALA A 238 -7.34 3.17 25.65
C ALA A 238 -6.57 2.66 24.41
N LEU A 239 -5.53 1.86 24.62
CA LEU A 239 -4.81 1.21 23.52
C LEU A 239 -5.72 0.29 22.72
N MET A 240 -6.61 -0.47 23.38
CA MET A 240 -7.57 -1.33 22.68
C MET A 240 -8.54 -0.56 21.81
N ASP A 241 -8.99 0.62 22.24
CA ASP A 241 -9.83 1.49 21.42
C ASP A 241 -9.07 1.99 20.19
N ILE A 242 -7.78 2.34 20.35
CA ILE A 242 -6.90 2.72 19.23
C ILE A 242 -6.76 1.55 18.26
N VAL A 243 -6.39 0.35 18.73
CA VAL A 243 -6.25 -0.83 17.85
C VAL A 243 -7.55 -1.14 17.13
N ARG A 244 -8.68 -1.06 17.83
CA ARG A 244 -10.01 -1.29 17.26
C ARG A 244 -10.26 -0.36 16.08
N VAL A 245 -9.94 0.93 16.21
CA VAL A 245 -10.07 1.93 15.14
C VAL A 245 -9.09 1.62 14.01
N GLN A 246 -7.81 1.39 14.31
CA GLN A 246 -6.78 1.13 13.29
C GLN A 246 -7.07 -0.15 12.46
N MET A 247 -7.63 -1.17 13.11
CA MET A 247 -8.05 -2.43 12.48
C MET A 247 -9.50 -2.42 11.97
N GLN A 248 -10.19 -1.27 12.03
CA GLN A 248 -11.55 -1.07 11.51
C GLN A 248 -12.59 -2.05 12.08
N ILE A 249 -12.45 -2.40 13.36
CA ILE A 249 -13.36 -3.30 14.06
C ILE A 249 -14.55 -2.51 14.62
N SER A 250 -15.77 -3.01 14.38
CA SER A 250 -16.97 -2.37 14.91
C SER A 250 -17.07 -2.49 16.44
N GLU A 251 -17.65 -1.48 17.09
CA GLU A 251 -17.90 -1.50 18.55
C GLU A 251 -18.74 -2.70 19.00
N ALA A 252 -19.77 -3.06 18.21
CA ALA A 252 -20.61 -4.21 18.50
C ALA A 252 -19.81 -5.52 18.49
N MET A 253 -18.92 -5.67 17.50
CA MET A 253 -18.03 -6.83 17.40
C MET A 253 -17.03 -6.86 18.56
N HIS A 254 -16.39 -5.73 18.86
CA HIS A 254 -15.49 -5.60 20.00
C HIS A 254 -16.15 -6.02 21.32
N ALA A 255 -17.34 -5.47 21.61
CA ALA A 255 -18.09 -5.78 22.82
C ALA A 255 -18.47 -7.27 22.90
N CYS A 256 -18.85 -7.86 21.75
CA CYS A 256 -19.20 -9.28 21.66
C CYS A 256 -18.00 -10.18 21.94
N ILE A 257 -16.86 -9.92 21.28
CA ILE A 257 -15.60 -10.65 21.49
C ILE A 257 -15.17 -10.52 22.96
N ARG A 258 -15.11 -9.29 23.49
CA ARG A 258 -14.74 -9.00 24.88
C ARG A 258 -15.60 -9.77 25.88
N ARG A 259 -16.92 -9.76 25.71
CA ARG A 259 -17.86 -10.50 26.57
C ARG A 259 -17.55 -12.00 26.62
N ASN A 260 -17.29 -12.61 25.46
CA ASN A 260 -17.07 -14.05 25.38
C ASN A 260 -15.69 -14.47 25.88
N LEU A 261 -14.65 -13.69 25.57
CA LEU A 261 -13.30 -13.96 26.08
C LEU A 261 -13.22 -13.80 27.61
N LEU A 262 -13.91 -12.83 28.21
CA LEU A 262 -13.99 -12.69 29.67
C LEU A 262 -14.64 -13.92 30.34
N GLN A 263 -15.69 -14.48 29.73
CA GLN A 263 -16.30 -15.73 30.21
C GLN A 263 -15.34 -16.92 30.11
N LEU A 264 -14.48 -16.92 29.09
CA LEU A 264 -13.48 -17.95 28.89
C LEU A 264 -12.37 -17.90 29.95
N VAL A 265 -11.85 -16.71 30.23
CA VAL A 265 -10.81 -16.48 31.25
C VAL A 265 -11.30 -16.91 32.64
N ALA A 266 -12.59 -16.65 32.95
CA ALA A 266 -13.21 -17.10 34.19
C ALA A 266 -13.20 -18.63 34.36
N ARG A 267 -13.07 -19.40 33.28
CA ARG A 267 -12.98 -20.88 33.30
C ARG A 267 -11.55 -21.40 33.54
N LYS A 268 -10.55 -20.52 33.74
CA LYS A 268 -9.15 -20.85 34.06
C LYS A 268 -8.49 -21.86 33.10
N ILE A 269 -8.62 -21.62 31.80
CA ILE A 269 -7.89 -22.40 30.79
C ILE A 269 -6.44 -21.91 30.78
N SER A 270 -5.48 -22.83 30.92
CA SER A 270 -4.06 -22.54 31.16
C SER A 270 -3.24 -22.20 29.92
N GLN A 271 -3.74 -22.52 28.71
CA GLN A 271 -3.02 -22.28 27.46
C GLN A 271 -4.02 -21.85 26.37
N ILE A 272 -3.70 -20.77 25.67
CA ILE A 272 -4.48 -20.29 24.53
C ILE A 272 -3.79 -20.72 23.24
N ASP A 273 -4.54 -21.43 22.40
CA ASP A 273 -4.17 -21.63 21.00
C ASP A 273 -5.26 -21.04 20.11
N LEU A 274 -4.89 -20.64 18.90
CA LEU A 274 -5.80 -20.03 17.94
C LEU A 274 -7.07 -20.88 17.65
N PRO A 275 -7.01 -22.22 17.48
CA PRO A 275 -8.23 -23.03 17.33
C PRO A 275 -9.14 -22.98 18.56
N HIS A 276 -8.57 -22.88 19.77
CA HIS A 276 -9.35 -22.79 20.99
C HIS A 276 -10.11 -21.46 21.06
N ILE A 277 -9.49 -20.34 20.65
CA ILE A 277 -10.17 -19.04 20.56
C ILE A 277 -11.39 -19.14 19.64
N SER A 278 -11.19 -19.61 18.40
CA SER A 278 -12.27 -19.73 17.41
C SER A 278 -13.41 -20.63 17.89
N LEU A 279 -13.11 -21.77 18.51
CA LEU A 279 -14.13 -22.70 19.01
C LEU A 279 -14.94 -22.12 20.18
N GLU A 280 -14.32 -21.30 21.03
CA GLU A 280 -15.01 -20.67 22.15
C GLU A 280 -15.87 -19.50 21.71
N LEU A 281 -15.40 -18.71 20.73
CA LEU A 281 -16.20 -17.68 20.09
C LEU A 281 -17.43 -18.30 19.38
N LEU A 282 -17.25 -19.40 18.63
CA LEU A 282 -18.35 -20.16 18.01
C LEU A 282 -19.37 -20.71 19.01
N ASN A 283 -18.97 -20.96 20.26
CA ASN A 283 -19.84 -21.48 21.30
C ASN A 283 -20.62 -20.38 22.04
N GLY A 284 -20.06 -19.15 22.12
CA GLY A 284 -20.61 -18.06 22.93
C GLY A 284 -21.30 -16.93 22.15
N ILE A 285 -21.07 -16.86 20.84
CA ILE A 285 -21.62 -15.84 19.95
C ILE A 285 -22.82 -16.39 19.18
N PHE A 286 -23.93 -15.66 19.22
CA PHE A 286 -25.19 -16.03 18.58
C PHE A 286 -25.57 -15.03 17.48
N LYS A 287 -26.48 -15.46 16.60
CA LYS A 287 -27.04 -14.61 15.54
C LYS A 287 -27.63 -13.29 16.07
N SER A 288 -28.13 -13.27 17.30
CA SER A 288 -28.68 -12.08 17.97
C SER A 288 -27.64 -11.04 18.37
N ASP A 289 -26.36 -11.42 18.46
CA ASP A 289 -25.28 -10.48 18.79
C ASP A 289 -24.88 -9.59 17.59
N PHE A 290 -25.43 -9.88 16.39
CA PHE A 290 -25.12 -9.15 15.17
C PHE A 290 -26.28 -8.24 14.72
N PRO A 291 -25.98 -7.05 14.18
CA PRO A 291 -26.99 -6.15 13.66
C PRO A 291 -27.65 -6.69 12.38
N ASN A 292 -26.92 -7.55 11.64
CA ASN A 292 -27.39 -8.10 10.38
C ASN A 292 -26.98 -9.58 10.25
N GLU A 293 -27.83 -10.37 9.57
CA GLU A 293 -27.59 -11.80 9.38
C GLU A 293 -26.38 -12.09 8.48
N LYS A 294 -26.07 -11.18 7.55
CA LYS A 294 -24.96 -11.34 6.61
C LYS A 294 -23.59 -11.34 7.32
N SER A 295 -23.39 -10.42 8.25
CA SER A 295 -22.19 -10.27 9.07
C SER A 295 -22.01 -11.44 10.01
N TYR A 296 -23.11 -11.97 10.57
CA TYR A 296 -23.04 -13.24 11.32
C TYR A 296 -22.60 -14.41 10.44
N MET A 297 -23.16 -14.53 9.22
CA MET A 297 -22.75 -15.58 8.28
C MET A 297 -21.29 -15.44 7.83
N GLN A 298 -20.83 -14.20 7.58
CA GLN A 298 -19.44 -13.90 7.23
C GLN A 298 -18.49 -14.27 8.38
N TRP A 299 -18.78 -13.78 9.58
CA TRP A 299 -18.04 -14.11 10.80
C TRP A 299 -17.97 -15.62 11.04
N ARG A 300 -19.10 -16.33 10.94
CA ARG A 300 -19.13 -17.79 11.15
C ARG A 300 -18.34 -18.55 10.07
N SER A 301 -18.44 -18.10 8.82
CA SER A 301 -17.66 -18.69 7.72
C SER A 301 -16.16 -18.45 7.91
N ARG A 302 -15.77 -17.28 8.42
CA ARG A 302 -14.40 -16.94 8.77
C ARG A 302 -13.85 -17.87 9.86
N GLU A 303 -14.56 -18.05 10.97
CA GLU A 303 -14.15 -18.98 12.03
C GLU A 303 -13.98 -20.42 11.52
N ALA A 304 -14.92 -20.88 10.67
CA ALA A 304 -14.82 -22.17 10.01
C ALA A 304 -13.57 -22.28 9.11
N ASN A 305 -13.26 -21.23 8.35
CA ASN A 305 -12.10 -21.17 7.47
C ASN A 305 -10.78 -21.19 8.26
N ILE A 306 -10.68 -20.42 9.35
CA ILE A 306 -9.51 -20.42 10.25
C ILE A 306 -9.28 -21.83 10.84
N LEU A 307 -10.35 -22.49 11.31
CA LEU A 307 -10.28 -23.86 11.82
C LEU A 307 -9.88 -24.87 10.73
N GLU A 308 -10.34 -24.69 9.50
CA GLU A 308 -9.95 -25.56 8.37
C GLU A 308 -8.47 -25.39 8.00
N GLU A 309 -7.94 -24.16 7.95
CA GLU A 309 -6.51 -23.92 7.72
C GLU A 309 -5.63 -24.56 8.81
N LEU A 310 -6.02 -24.43 10.08
CA LEU A 310 -5.22 -24.93 11.21
C LEU A 310 -5.38 -26.43 11.43
N LEU A 311 -6.56 -27.00 11.25
CA LEU A 311 -6.81 -28.40 11.65
C LEU A 311 -6.77 -29.35 10.44
N CYS A 312 -7.26 -28.91 9.27
CA CYS A 312 -7.39 -29.79 8.10
C CYS A 312 -6.13 -29.86 7.24
N ILE A 313 -5.27 -28.84 7.26
CA ILE A 313 -3.99 -28.85 6.52
C ILE A 313 -2.94 -29.68 7.25
N ILE A 314 -2.95 -29.59 8.58
CA ILE A 314 -1.92 -30.19 9.41
C ILE A 314 -2.14 -31.70 9.56
N ALA A 315 -3.39 -32.14 9.52
CA ALA A 315 -3.75 -33.52 9.74
C ALA A 315 -4.10 -34.24 8.43
N ASN A 316 -3.13 -34.36 7.51
CA ASN A 316 -3.27 -35.14 6.25
C ASN A 316 -3.87 -36.56 6.46
N SER A 317 -3.88 -37.09 7.69
CA SER A 317 -4.51 -38.35 8.09
C SER A 317 -5.74 -38.23 9.02
N MET A 318 -6.00 -37.11 9.71
CA MET A 318 -7.09 -37.03 10.70
C MET A 318 -8.35 -36.35 10.16
N THR A 319 -9.28 -37.25 9.81
CA THR A 319 -10.74 -37.11 9.88
C THR A 319 -11.40 -36.25 8.81
N THR A 320 -11.91 -36.93 7.78
CA THR A 320 -13.09 -36.51 7.01
C THR A 320 -14.20 -35.95 7.92
N GLU A 321 -14.28 -36.43 9.17
CA GLU A 321 -15.18 -35.91 10.19
C GLU A 321 -14.93 -34.43 10.52
N VAL A 322 -13.71 -33.98 10.84
CA VAL A 322 -13.46 -32.54 11.12
C VAL A 322 -13.80 -31.69 9.91
N ARG A 323 -13.43 -32.12 8.71
CA ARG A 323 -13.83 -31.42 7.47
C ARG A 323 -15.35 -31.36 7.31
N SER A 324 -16.06 -32.43 7.62
CA SER A 324 -17.53 -32.47 7.58
C SER A 324 -18.16 -31.54 8.64
N HIS A 325 -17.57 -31.50 9.84
CA HIS A 325 -18.02 -30.65 10.94
C HIS A 325 -17.80 -29.17 10.62
N VAL A 326 -16.65 -28.81 10.04
CA VAL A 326 -16.37 -27.45 9.57
C VAL A 326 -17.29 -27.05 8.41
N ALA A 327 -17.57 -27.95 7.47
CA ALA A 327 -18.54 -27.72 6.40
C ALA A 327 -19.96 -27.47 6.95
N LYS A 328 -20.36 -28.20 8.00
CA LYS A 328 -21.64 -27.97 8.72
C LYS A 328 -21.69 -26.60 9.38
N ILE A 329 -20.58 -26.11 9.94
CA ILE A 329 -20.50 -24.75 10.52
C ILE A 329 -20.68 -23.69 9.43
N ARG A 330 -20.12 -23.90 8.23
CA ARG A 330 -20.27 -22.94 7.12
C ARG A 330 -21.70 -22.88 6.58
N ASP A 331 -22.39 -24.02 6.47
CA ASP A 331 -23.74 -24.12 5.90
C ASP A 331 -24.82 -23.56 6.82
N THR A 332 -25.36 -22.37 6.48
CA THR A 332 -26.45 -21.71 7.22
C THR A 332 -27.69 -22.57 7.37
N LYS A 333 -28.04 -23.37 6.36
CA LYS A 333 -29.26 -24.20 6.39
C LYS A 333 -29.10 -25.33 7.40
N GLN A 334 -27.94 -25.96 7.44
CA GLN A 334 -27.67 -27.03 8.40
C GLN A 334 -27.43 -26.48 9.80
N TRP A 335 -26.61 -25.43 9.93
CA TRP A 335 -26.24 -24.84 11.20
C TRP A 335 -27.42 -24.20 11.91
N ASP A 336 -28.07 -23.21 11.27
CA ASP A 336 -29.05 -22.38 11.96
C ASP A 336 -30.46 -22.97 11.96
N ALA A 337 -30.86 -23.66 10.89
CA ALA A 337 -32.23 -24.14 10.72
C ALA A 337 -32.44 -25.62 11.06
N ALA A 338 -31.48 -26.50 10.73
CA ALA A 338 -31.64 -27.93 10.93
C ALA A 338 -31.12 -28.43 12.29
N MET A 339 -30.00 -27.89 12.79
CA MET A 339 -29.38 -28.36 14.03
C MET A 339 -29.89 -27.66 15.29
N SER A 340 -30.18 -28.46 16.30
CA SER A 340 -30.46 -28.04 17.68
C SER A 340 -29.21 -27.47 18.37
N PRO A 341 -29.36 -26.62 19.41
CA PRO A 341 -28.22 -26.11 20.17
C PRO A 341 -27.31 -27.20 20.75
N SER A 342 -27.88 -28.33 21.19
CA SER A 342 -27.13 -29.49 21.68
C SER A 342 -26.26 -30.15 20.60
N GLU A 343 -26.76 -30.24 19.37
CA GLU A 343 -25.99 -30.78 18.24
C GLU A 343 -24.84 -29.84 17.86
N ARG A 344 -25.07 -28.52 17.86
CA ARG A 344 -24.00 -27.53 17.60
C ARG A 344 -22.87 -27.63 18.63
N VAL A 345 -23.22 -27.76 19.92
CA VAL A 345 -22.24 -27.97 20.99
C VAL A 345 -21.47 -29.29 20.79
N ALA A 346 -22.14 -30.36 20.37
CA ALA A 346 -21.48 -31.64 20.07
C ALA A 346 -20.51 -31.54 18.88
N VAL A 347 -20.87 -30.80 17.82
CA VAL A 347 -19.99 -30.53 16.68
C VAL A 347 -18.74 -29.77 17.13
N ILE A 348 -18.91 -28.68 17.89
CA ILE A 348 -17.80 -27.89 18.43
C ILE A 348 -16.92 -28.74 19.37
N ALA A 349 -17.52 -29.59 20.21
CA ALA A 349 -16.79 -30.47 21.12
C ALA A 349 -15.94 -31.51 20.38
N SER A 350 -16.44 -32.07 19.28
CA SER A 350 -15.68 -33.00 18.42
C SER A 350 -14.45 -32.32 17.80
N ILE A 351 -14.61 -31.09 17.28
CA ILE A 351 -13.46 -30.32 16.76
C ILE A 351 -12.48 -29.98 17.89
N ARG A 352 -12.99 -29.57 19.06
CA ARG A 352 -12.17 -29.28 20.25
C ARG A 352 -11.34 -30.48 20.67
N GLN A 353 -11.89 -31.70 20.60
CA GLN A 353 -11.13 -32.92 20.92
C GLN A 353 -9.93 -33.11 19.98
N VAL A 354 -10.08 -32.81 18.70
CA VAL A 354 -8.97 -32.89 17.74
C VAL A 354 -7.95 -31.77 17.99
N ALA A 355 -8.41 -30.54 18.23
CA ALA A 355 -7.54 -29.42 18.58
C ALA A 355 -6.71 -29.71 19.84
N MET A 356 -7.32 -30.25 20.91
CA MET A 356 -6.61 -30.64 22.13
C MET A 356 -5.56 -31.73 21.87
N LYS A 357 -5.87 -32.73 21.03
CA LYS A 357 -4.90 -33.77 20.64
C LYS A 357 -3.69 -33.16 19.92
N LEU A 358 -3.92 -32.25 18.98
CA LEU A 358 -2.83 -31.57 18.26
C LEU A 358 -2.03 -30.64 19.17
N SER A 359 -2.69 -29.94 20.09
CA SER A 359 -2.05 -29.04 21.05
C SER A 359 -1.20 -29.80 22.07
N SER A 360 -1.57 -31.05 22.37
CA SER A 360 -0.78 -31.94 23.23
C SER A 360 0.48 -32.52 22.57
N LEU A 361 0.63 -32.37 21.25
CA LEU A 361 1.84 -32.81 20.56
C LEU A 361 3.00 -31.85 20.90
N PRO A 362 4.19 -32.38 21.21
CA PRO A 362 5.33 -31.53 21.50
C PRO A 362 5.73 -30.70 20.29
N GLY A 363 6.28 -29.51 20.55
CA GLY A 363 7.02 -28.73 19.57
C GLY A 363 8.18 -29.53 18.94
N LYS A 364 8.64 -29.10 17.77
CA LYS A 364 9.67 -29.81 17.01
C LYS A 364 11.09 -29.43 17.47
N PHE A 365 11.28 -28.22 17.97
CA PHE A 365 12.59 -27.63 18.24
C PHE A 365 12.93 -27.52 19.73
N GLY A 366 11.97 -27.81 20.62
CA GLY A 366 12.16 -27.80 22.06
C GLY A 366 12.39 -26.40 22.62
N ILE A 367 11.74 -25.40 22.02
CA ILE A 367 11.71 -24.01 22.49
C ILE A 367 10.67 -23.90 23.61
N GLU A 368 10.92 -23.05 24.62
CA GLU A 368 9.98 -22.85 25.72
C GLU A 368 8.66 -22.25 25.20
N GLY A 369 7.53 -22.89 25.53
CA GLY A 369 6.21 -22.50 25.04
C GLY A 369 5.94 -22.85 23.57
N GLU A 370 6.83 -23.61 22.91
CA GLU A 370 6.61 -24.05 21.52
C GLU A 370 5.39 -24.95 21.43
N THR A 371 4.46 -24.57 20.55
CA THR A 371 3.31 -25.41 20.22
C THR A 371 3.50 -26.05 18.84
N PHE A 372 2.83 -27.17 18.63
CA PHE A 372 2.81 -27.84 17.33
C PHE A 372 2.39 -26.91 16.18
N TYR A 373 1.53 -25.92 16.44
CA TYR A 373 1.05 -24.96 15.44
C TYR A 373 2.12 -23.98 14.95
N TRP A 374 3.21 -23.77 15.71
CA TRP A 374 4.30 -22.88 15.31
C TRP A 374 4.95 -23.30 13.99
N THR A 375 5.02 -24.60 13.73
CA THR A 375 5.65 -25.16 12.52
C THR A 375 4.63 -25.58 11.48
N ALA A 376 3.49 -26.11 11.93
CA ALA A 376 2.51 -26.68 11.01
C ALA A 376 1.51 -25.63 10.47
N GLY A 377 1.23 -24.57 11.23
CA GLY A 377 0.32 -23.47 10.88
C GLY A 377 1.01 -22.13 10.58
N TYR A 378 2.35 -22.11 10.48
CA TYR A 378 3.14 -20.86 10.42
C TYR A 378 2.69 -19.86 9.35
N HIS A 379 2.20 -20.34 8.21
CA HIS A 379 1.78 -19.51 7.09
C HIS A 379 0.51 -18.70 7.39
N LEU A 380 -0.41 -19.23 8.21
CA LEU A 380 -1.54 -18.46 8.73
C LEU A 380 -1.07 -17.55 9.87
N ASN A 381 -0.25 -18.08 10.79
CA ASN A 381 0.25 -17.32 11.93
C ASN A 381 0.99 -16.05 11.52
N ILE A 382 1.88 -16.13 10.53
CA ILE A 382 2.61 -14.98 10.00
C ILE A 382 1.64 -13.98 9.36
N ARG A 383 0.61 -14.42 8.63
CA ARG A 383 -0.38 -13.52 8.02
C ARG A 383 -1.21 -12.76 9.06
N LEU A 384 -1.60 -13.43 10.15
CA LEU A 384 -2.25 -12.78 11.27
C LEU A 384 -1.31 -11.78 11.94
N TYR A 385 -0.04 -12.15 12.13
CA TYR A 385 0.96 -11.26 12.70
C TYR A 385 1.22 -10.01 11.84
N LEU A 386 1.31 -10.17 10.53
CA LEU A 386 1.44 -9.05 9.60
C LEU A 386 0.26 -8.08 9.72
N ASN A 387 -0.97 -8.59 9.83
CA ASN A 387 -2.15 -7.75 10.05
C ASN A 387 -2.08 -6.95 11.37
N LEU A 388 -1.51 -7.54 12.44
CA LEU A 388 -1.26 -6.82 13.68
C LEU A 388 -0.22 -5.70 13.50
N LEU A 389 0.87 -5.99 12.78
CA LEU A 389 1.91 -5.00 12.51
C LEU A 389 1.38 -3.83 11.66
N PHE A 390 0.44 -4.07 10.74
CA PHE A 390 -0.19 -2.98 9.98
C PHE A 390 -1.09 -2.06 10.82
N ALA A 391 -1.46 -2.45 12.05
CA ALA A 391 -2.27 -1.62 12.93
C ALA A 391 -1.49 -0.42 13.52
N VAL A 392 -0.16 -0.37 13.37
CA VAL A 392 0.68 0.73 13.87
C VAL A 392 0.69 1.96 12.95
N PHE A 393 0.16 1.83 11.73
CA PHE A 393 0.05 2.94 10.79
C PHE A 393 -1.30 3.61 10.92
N ASP A 394 -1.31 4.92 10.73
CA ASP A 394 -2.54 5.71 10.76
C ASP A 394 -3.46 5.32 9.58
N ILE A 395 -4.73 5.01 9.88
CA ILE A 395 -5.77 4.71 8.89
C ILE A 395 -6.08 5.86 7.91
N LEU A 396 -5.86 7.11 8.31
CA LEU A 396 -6.08 8.31 7.50
C LEU A 396 -4.81 8.71 6.74
N GLU A 397 -3.66 8.52 7.38
CA GLU A 397 -2.35 8.84 6.82
C GLU A 397 -1.48 7.58 6.78
N GLU A 398 -1.72 6.73 5.77
CA GLU A 398 -1.12 5.39 5.66
C GLU A 398 0.44 5.39 5.76
N GLY A 399 1.11 6.50 5.49
CA GLY A 399 2.57 6.64 5.57
C GLY A 399 3.13 7.05 6.92
N GLN A 400 2.27 7.29 7.92
CA GLN A 400 2.65 7.78 9.24
C GLN A 400 2.37 6.74 10.33
N LEU A 401 3.29 6.64 11.29
CA LEU A 401 3.10 5.85 12.51
C LEU A 401 2.25 6.64 13.51
N ILE A 402 1.35 5.93 14.21
CA ILE A 402 0.57 6.53 15.30
C ILE A 402 1.48 6.91 16.48
N GLU A 403 1.05 7.86 17.31
CA GLU A 403 1.83 8.31 18.49
C GLU A 403 2.08 7.14 19.47
N GLU A 404 1.12 6.23 19.60
CA GLU A 404 1.18 5.06 20.48
C GLU A 404 1.83 3.83 19.84
N ALA A 405 2.57 3.97 18.74
CA ALA A 405 3.10 2.82 17.98
C ALA A 405 3.97 1.89 18.85
N ASP A 406 4.85 2.44 19.70
CA ASP A 406 5.68 1.65 20.61
C ASP A 406 4.86 0.89 21.66
N ASP A 407 3.83 1.53 22.21
CA ASP A 407 2.90 0.91 23.14
C ASP A 407 2.07 -0.19 22.45
N LEU A 408 1.67 0.03 21.19
CA LEU A 408 0.97 -0.97 20.39
C LEU A 408 1.87 -2.18 20.08
N LEU A 409 3.11 -1.96 19.70
CA LEU A 409 4.10 -3.03 19.53
C LEU A 409 4.32 -3.81 20.84
N SER A 410 4.21 -3.15 22.00
CA SER A 410 4.30 -3.80 23.30
C SER A 410 3.16 -4.78 23.56
N ILE A 411 1.92 -4.44 23.21
CA ILE A 411 0.77 -5.35 23.37
C ILE A 411 0.75 -6.44 22.30
N ILE A 412 1.21 -6.16 21.08
CA ILE A 412 1.36 -7.15 20.01
C ILE A 412 2.35 -8.26 20.41
N LYS A 413 3.34 -7.97 21.25
CA LYS A 413 4.25 -9.01 21.78
C LYS A 413 3.54 -10.10 22.57
N LEU A 414 2.36 -9.82 23.13
CA LEU A 414 1.57 -10.82 23.85
C LEU A 414 1.09 -11.96 22.94
N THR A 415 1.04 -11.75 21.62
CA THR A 415 0.66 -12.79 20.65
C THR A 415 1.83 -13.69 20.23
N TRP A 416 3.06 -13.39 20.65
CA TRP A 416 4.26 -14.08 20.16
C TRP A 416 4.25 -15.58 20.48
N SER A 417 3.87 -15.95 21.71
CA SER A 417 3.81 -17.35 22.12
C SER A 417 2.71 -18.14 21.41
N THR A 418 1.56 -17.51 21.13
CA THR A 418 0.47 -18.17 20.39
C THR A 418 0.78 -18.33 18.91
N LEU A 419 1.45 -17.35 18.30
CA LEU A 419 1.76 -17.36 16.86
C LEU A 419 3.10 -18.02 16.52
N GLY A 420 3.98 -18.20 17.51
CA GLY A 420 5.35 -18.66 17.29
C GLY A 420 6.25 -17.59 16.68
N ILE A 421 6.12 -16.35 17.14
CA ILE A 421 6.95 -15.24 16.68
C ILE A 421 8.13 -15.07 17.65
N THR A 422 9.34 -15.33 17.17
CA THR A 422 10.56 -15.02 17.91
C THR A 422 10.93 -13.54 17.72
N ARG A 423 11.83 -13.02 18.56
CA ARG A 423 12.34 -11.65 18.42
C ARG A 423 12.95 -11.41 17.04
N LYS A 424 13.68 -12.37 16.50
CA LYS A 424 14.24 -12.29 15.15
C LYS A 424 13.17 -12.27 14.06
N MET A 425 12.12 -13.08 14.19
CA MET A 425 10.98 -13.02 13.28
C MET A 425 10.34 -11.65 13.29
N HIS A 426 10.11 -11.10 14.47
CA HIS A 426 9.53 -9.78 14.62
C HIS A 426 10.36 -8.73 13.89
N ASN A 427 11.67 -8.65 14.16
CA ASN A 427 12.54 -7.68 13.49
C ASN A 427 12.50 -7.85 11.94
N ALA A 428 12.46 -9.10 11.45
CA ALA A 428 12.34 -9.38 10.02
C ALA A 428 11.00 -8.89 9.44
N LEU A 429 9.89 -9.30 10.06
CA LEU A 429 8.54 -9.04 9.58
C LEU A 429 8.15 -7.57 9.74
N TYR A 430 8.57 -6.93 10.82
CA TYR A 430 8.32 -5.51 11.05
C TYR A 430 9.18 -4.63 10.13
N GLY A 431 10.47 -4.95 9.97
CA GLY A 431 11.31 -4.30 8.95
C GLY A 431 10.74 -4.45 7.54
N TRP A 432 10.19 -5.63 7.22
CA TRP A 432 9.46 -5.86 5.97
C TRP A 432 8.21 -4.99 5.82
N VAL A 433 7.36 -4.94 6.84
CA VAL A 433 6.12 -4.16 6.82
C VAL A 433 6.40 -2.66 6.68
N LEU A 434 7.38 -2.13 7.43
CA LEU A 434 7.84 -0.74 7.30
C LEU A 434 8.35 -0.45 5.89
N PHE A 435 9.13 -1.36 5.32
CA PHE A 435 9.64 -1.24 3.96
C PHE A 435 8.53 -1.28 2.91
N GLN A 436 7.56 -2.19 3.05
CA GLN A 436 6.40 -2.25 2.17
C GLN A 436 5.60 -0.96 2.23
N GLN A 437 5.33 -0.45 3.44
CA GLN A 437 4.57 0.78 3.63
C GLN A 437 5.31 2.00 3.05
N PHE A 438 6.64 2.05 3.19
CA PHE A 438 7.47 3.05 2.55
C PHE A 438 7.31 3.05 1.02
N LEU A 439 7.26 1.88 0.37
CA LEU A 439 7.14 1.81 -1.08
C LEU A 439 5.76 2.20 -1.60
N GLU A 440 4.73 2.05 -0.78
CA GLU A 440 3.35 2.41 -1.14
C GLU A 440 3.06 3.90 -0.92
N THR A 441 3.62 4.47 0.15
CA THR A 441 3.24 5.82 0.64
C THR A 441 4.35 6.87 0.52
N ASP A 442 5.60 6.43 0.35
CA ASP A 442 6.80 7.27 0.42
C ASP A 442 6.85 8.10 1.74
N GLY A 443 6.33 7.50 2.82
CA GLY A 443 6.27 8.09 4.16
C GLY A 443 7.64 8.37 4.76
N ASP A 444 7.76 9.52 5.44
CA ASP A 444 9.03 9.99 5.99
C ASP A 444 9.47 9.11 7.18
N GLY A 445 10.77 8.78 7.24
CA GLY A 445 11.35 7.98 8.33
C GLY A 445 11.04 6.47 8.28
N LEU A 446 10.08 6.01 7.48
CA LEU A 446 9.72 4.58 7.37
C LEU A 446 10.89 3.72 6.88
N LEU A 447 11.63 4.20 5.87
CA LEU A 447 12.80 3.49 5.35
C LEU A 447 13.93 3.41 6.40
N GLU A 448 14.13 4.46 7.19
CA GLU A 448 15.12 4.47 8.26
C GLU A 448 14.76 3.46 9.35
N ASN A 449 13.49 3.44 9.79
CA ASN A 449 12.99 2.46 10.73
C ASN A 449 13.12 1.02 10.20
N ALA A 450 12.84 0.80 8.91
CA ALA A 450 13.03 -0.50 8.27
C ALA A 450 14.51 -0.95 8.28
N VAL A 451 15.44 -0.04 7.99
CA VAL A 451 16.89 -0.31 8.08
C VAL A 451 17.28 -0.68 9.51
N LEU A 452 16.80 0.06 10.51
CA LEU A 452 17.09 -0.22 11.92
C LEU A 452 16.62 -1.61 12.36
N GLU A 453 15.40 -2.01 11.98
CA GLU A 453 14.87 -3.35 12.31
C GLU A 453 15.66 -4.47 11.62
N LEU A 454 16.02 -4.29 10.34
CA LEU A 454 16.82 -5.27 9.62
C LEU A 454 18.26 -5.35 10.14
N GLN A 455 18.83 -4.25 10.64
CA GLN A 455 20.13 -4.25 11.33
C GLN A 455 20.05 -5.02 12.66
N LYS A 456 18.98 -4.84 13.45
CA LYS A 456 18.77 -5.64 14.68
C LYS A 456 18.70 -7.13 14.36
N LEU A 457 18.11 -7.51 13.23
CA LEU A 457 18.10 -8.90 12.77
C LEU A 457 19.48 -9.44 12.41
N LEU A 458 20.33 -8.63 11.78
CA LEU A 458 21.68 -9.03 11.36
C LEU A 458 22.73 -8.93 12.47
N SER A 459 22.42 -8.23 13.56
CA SER A 459 23.30 -8.13 14.72
C SER A 459 23.48 -9.51 15.37
N ALA A 460 24.72 -9.83 15.73
CA ALA A 460 25.07 -11.05 16.46
C ALA A 460 24.64 -10.92 17.93
N ALA A 461 23.33 -10.95 18.19
CA ALA A 461 22.83 -11.31 19.51
C ALA A 461 23.11 -12.82 19.71
N GLU A 462 23.22 -13.28 20.95
CA GLU A 462 23.40 -14.70 21.27
C GLU A 462 22.24 -15.52 20.68
N ASP A 463 22.51 -16.18 19.56
CA ASP A 463 21.50 -16.98 18.87
C ASP A 463 21.29 -18.26 19.67
N ASP A 464 20.06 -18.45 20.17
CA ASP A 464 19.65 -19.79 20.59
C ASP A 464 19.64 -20.68 19.34
N ASP A 465 20.53 -21.66 19.31
CA ASP A 465 20.64 -22.66 18.23
C ASP A 465 19.26 -23.25 17.87
N LYS A 466 18.35 -23.38 18.85
CA LYS A 466 16.99 -23.87 18.63
C LYS A 466 16.11 -22.89 17.87
N GLU A 467 16.16 -21.60 18.23
CA GLU A 467 15.42 -20.55 17.51
C GLU A 467 15.91 -20.44 16.07
N GLU A 468 17.22 -20.56 15.84
CA GLU A 468 17.76 -20.53 14.47
C GLU A 468 17.26 -21.71 13.63
N GLN A 469 17.27 -22.92 14.20
CA GLN A 469 16.73 -24.11 13.53
C GLN A 469 15.23 -23.99 13.24
N TYR A 470 14.45 -23.44 14.18
CA TYR A 470 13.04 -23.14 13.97
C TYR A 470 12.84 -22.17 12.81
N MET A 471 13.57 -21.07 12.80
CA MET A 471 13.51 -20.05 11.75
C MET A 471 13.88 -20.59 10.37
N ASN A 472 14.91 -21.42 10.31
CA ASN A 472 15.36 -22.06 9.09
C ASN A 472 14.34 -23.09 8.54
N SER A 473 13.39 -23.53 9.36
CA SER A 473 12.32 -24.44 8.95
C SER A 473 11.14 -23.76 8.25
N LEU A 474 11.00 -22.44 8.38
CA LEU A 474 9.91 -21.65 7.80
C LEU A 474 10.24 -21.30 6.35
N LEU A 475 9.47 -21.85 5.41
CA LEU A 475 9.75 -21.76 3.97
C LEU A 475 8.76 -20.84 3.26
N CYS A 476 9.26 -20.10 2.28
CA CYS A 476 8.50 -19.29 1.34
C CYS A 476 8.78 -19.77 -0.09
N LEU A 477 7.81 -19.63 -0.97
CA LEU A 477 7.87 -19.96 -2.38
C LEU A 477 8.14 -18.68 -3.16
N ARG A 478 9.25 -18.65 -3.89
CA ARG A 478 9.64 -17.52 -4.73
C ARG A 478 9.83 -17.97 -6.15
N GLN A 479 9.29 -17.22 -7.11
CA GLN A 479 9.69 -17.38 -8.50
C GLN A 479 10.99 -16.63 -8.74
N TRP A 480 12.00 -17.34 -9.24
CA TRP A 480 13.29 -16.76 -9.62
C TRP A 480 13.73 -17.38 -10.95
N ASN A 481 14.04 -16.56 -11.95
CA ASN A 481 14.46 -17.05 -13.28
C ASN A 481 13.52 -18.10 -13.92
N GLY A 482 12.22 -18.04 -13.62
CA GLY A 482 11.21 -18.99 -14.13
C GLY A 482 11.12 -20.32 -13.36
N SER A 483 11.89 -20.54 -12.31
CA SER A 483 11.76 -21.68 -11.39
C SER A 483 11.20 -21.27 -10.03
N GLU A 484 10.46 -22.17 -9.39
CA GLU A 484 9.97 -22.00 -8.02
C GLU A 484 11.04 -22.47 -7.04
N LEU A 485 11.58 -21.53 -6.27
CA LEU A 485 12.58 -21.78 -5.24
C LEU A 485 11.93 -21.71 -3.85
N LYS A 486 12.23 -22.72 -3.04
CA LYS A 486 11.92 -22.70 -1.60
C LYS A 486 13.04 -21.96 -0.88
N VAL A 487 12.70 -20.81 -0.32
CA VAL A 487 13.64 -19.93 0.37
C VAL A 487 13.17 -19.73 1.80
N ARG A 488 14.09 -19.59 2.76
CA ARG A 488 13.73 -19.37 4.17
C ARG A 488 13.04 -18.02 4.35
N LEU A 489 12.17 -17.88 5.34
CA LEU A 489 11.39 -16.65 5.57
C LEU A 489 12.26 -15.38 5.64
N VAL A 490 13.25 -15.36 6.52
CA VAL A 490 14.15 -14.20 6.69
C VAL A 490 14.92 -13.92 5.41
N GLN A 491 15.48 -14.95 4.80
CA GLN A 491 16.21 -14.82 3.54
C GLN A 491 15.31 -14.25 2.43
N THR A 492 14.03 -14.63 2.41
CA THR A 492 13.04 -14.11 1.45
C THR A 492 12.81 -12.61 1.64
N ILE A 493 12.64 -12.16 2.88
CA ILE A 493 12.51 -10.73 3.22
C ILE A 493 13.75 -9.96 2.76
N LEU A 494 14.93 -10.40 3.18
CA LEU A 494 16.19 -9.75 2.84
C LEU A 494 16.41 -9.70 1.32
N LEU A 495 16.08 -10.77 0.60
CA LEU A 495 16.17 -10.81 -0.86
C LEU A 495 15.20 -9.85 -1.55
N SER A 496 13.96 -9.70 -1.05
CA SER A 496 13.03 -8.71 -1.60
C SER A 496 13.55 -7.28 -1.46
N VAL A 497 14.00 -6.93 -0.25
CA VAL A 497 14.52 -5.59 0.06
C VAL A 497 15.75 -5.30 -0.80
N THR A 498 16.72 -6.21 -0.82
CA THR A 498 17.98 -6.02 -1.54
C THR A 498 17.82 -6.08 -3.06
N SER A 499 16.88 -6.87 -3.57
CA SER A 499 16.52 -6.85 -5.00
C SER A 499 15.92 -5.50 -5.41
N TRP A 500 15.07 -4.90 -4.57
CA TRP A 500 14.56 -3.56 -4.83
C TRP A 500 15.68 -2.52 -4.76
N CYS A 501 16.56 -2.61 -3.74
CA CYS A 501 17.72 -1.73 -3.63
C CYS A 501 18.64 -1.81 -4.86
N ASP A 502 18.93 -3.02 -5.36
CA ASP A 502 19.71 -3.20 -6.59
C ASP A 502 19.04 -2.46 -7.75
N SER A 503 17.74 -2.67 -7.96
CA SER A 503 16.96 -2.04 -9.03
C SER A 503 17.02 -0.51 -9.00
N VAL A 504 16.78 0.11 -7.84
CA VAL A 504 16.78 1.58 -7.74
C VAL A 504 18.19 2.17 -7.84
N LEU A 505 19.22 1.44 -7.38
CA LEU A 505 20.62 1.88 -7.49
C LEU A 505 21.17 1.77 -8.93
N GLN A 506 20.60 0.93 -9.79
CA GLN A 506 20.94 0.92 -11.23
C GLN A 506 20.69 2.30 -11.87
N ASP A 507 19.75 3.08 -11.33
CA ASP A 507 19.39 4.40 -11.83
C ASP A 507 19.01 5.38 -10.71
N TYR A 508 19.93 5.61 -9.78
CA TYR A 508 19.70 6.46 -8.61
C TYR A 508 19.41 7.93 -8.97
N HIS A 509 19.94 8.45 -10.09
CA HIS A 509 19.62 9.81 -10.55
C HIS A 509 18.13 10.02 -10.85
N LEU A 510 17.42 8.96 -11.26
CA LEU A 510 15.97 8.99 -11.47
C LEU A 510 15.22 8.88 -10.15
N HIS A 511 15.54 7.87 -9.34
CA HIS A 511 14.75 7.51 -8.16
C HIS A 511 14.96 8.47 -6.97
N PHE A 512 16.15 9.05 -6.85
CA PHE A 512 16.48 9.94 -5.73
C PHE A 512 16.69 11.38 -6.21
N GLY A 513 16.02 11.81 -7.28
CA GLY A 513 16.14 13.17 -7.81
C GLY A 513 15.56 14.26 -6.91
N GLN A 514 14.63 13.89 -6.02
CA GLN A 514 13.92 14.81 -5.12
C GLN A 514 14.11 14.47 -3.62
N LYS A 515 14.10 13.18 -3.26
CA LYS A 515 14.29 12.70 -1.87
C LYS A 515 15.66 12.07 -1.67
N PHE A 516 16.65 12.92 -1.37
CA PHE A 516 18.05 12.53 -1.26
C PHE A 516 18.40 11.74 0.02
N SER A 517 17.66 11.94 1.11
CA SER A 517 17.83 11.21 2.38
C SER A 517 17.72 9.69 2.18
N ASN A 518 16.78 9.27 1.32
CA ASN A 518 16.53 7.86 1.02
C ASN A 518 17.72 7.20 0.32
N PHE A 519 18.51 7.93 -0.48
CA PHE A 519 19.68 7.37 -1.16
C PHE A 519 20.71 6.84 -0.16
N ARG A 520 21.00 7.60 0.90
CA ARG A 520 21.91 7.17 1.96
C ARG A 520 21.42 5.87 2.60
N MET A 521 20.13 5.82 2.94
CA MET A 521 19.52 4.66 3.60
C MET A 521 19.58 3.41 2.72
N VAL A 522 19.31 3.55 1.42
CA VAL A 522 19.41 2.44 0.46
C VAL A 522 20.85 1.94 0.32
N VAL A 523 21.83 2.85 0.23
CA VAL A 523 23.25 2.45 0.20
C VAL A 523 23.62 1.71 1.49
N THR A 524 23.27 2.23 2.67
CA THR A 524 23.50 1.56 3.96
C THR A 524 22.86 0.17 4.01
N MET A 525 21.61 0.02 3.56
CA MET A 525 20.90 -1.26 3.51
C MET A 525 21.67 -2.31 2.69
N VAL A 526 22.14 -1.93 1.51
CA VAL A 526 22.87 -2.83 0.61
C VAL A 526 24.22 -3.24 1.20
N PHE A 527 24.87 -2.35 1.96
CA PHE A 527 26.12 -2.65 2.66
C PHE A 527 25.94 -3.63 3.82
N GLU A 528 24.95 -3.40 4.67
CA GLU A 528 24.70 -4.21 5.86
C GLU A 528 24.13 -5.60 5.51
N VAL A 529 23.16 -5.64 4.60
CA VAL A 529 22.43 -6.87 4.24
C VAL A 529 23.16 -7.66 3.14
N GLY A 530 23.81 -6.98 2.20
CA GLY A 530 24.42 -7.57 1.01
C GLY A 530 23.50 -7.65 -0.20
N ILE A 531 24.06 -7.96 -1.37
CA ILE A 531 23.32 -8.08 -2.64
C ILE A 531 23.08 -9.57 -2.95
N PRO A 532 21.93 -9.95 -3.53
CA PRO A 532 21.73 -11.29 -4.06
C PRO A 532 22.75 -11.64 -5.14
N THR A 533 23.49 -12.73 -4.94
CA THR A 533 24.36 -13.32 -5.96
C THR A 533 23.86 -14.72 -6.30
N ASP A 534 23.79 -15.01 -7.61
CA ASP A 534 23.47 -16.34 -8.13
C ASP A 534 24.74 -17.19 -8.12
N ASP A 535 24.91 -17.99 -7.06
CA ASP A 535 26.00 -18.96 -6.97
C ASP A 535 25.42 -20.38 -6.93
N CYS A 536 25.47 -21.04 -8.09
CA CYS A 536 25.18 -22.46 -8.25
C CYS A 536 23.84 -22.95 -7.65
N GLY A 537 22.75 -22.20 -7.82
CA GLY A 537 21.41 -22.63 -7.43
C GLY A 537 21.01 -22.36 -5.97
N GLU A 538 21.88 -21.75 -5.17
CA GLU A 538 21.56 -21.25 -3.83
C GLU A 538 21.68 -19.71 -3.82
N ILE A 539 20.58 -18.99 -3.55
CA ILE A 539 20.62 -17.52 -3.52
C ILE A 539 21.31 -17.07 -2.24
N LYS A 540 22.58 -16.67 -2.33
CA LYS A 540 23.33 -16.11 -1.18
C LYS A 540 23.32 -14.60 -1.21
N LEU A 541 23.26 -14.00 -0.03
CA LEU A 541 23.47 -12.58 0.17
C LEU A 541 24.96 -12.34 0.39
N THR A 542 25.60 -11.65 -0.55
CA THR A 542 27.01 -11.28 -0.42
C THR A 542 27.09 -9.89 0.21
N LYS A 543 27.51 -9.83 1.49
CA LYS A 543 27.75 -8.54 2.17
C LYS A 543 28.73 -7.69 1.38
N LEU A 544 28.41 -6.41 1.23
CA LEU A 544 29.35 -5.48 0.62
C LEU A 544 30.28 -4.93 1.68
N ASN A 545 31.58 -5.12 1.48
CA ASN A 545 32.60 -4.55 2.36
C ASN A 545 33.40 -3.55 1.54
N ALA A 546 33.77 -2.40 2.13
CA ALA A 546 34.59 -1.39 1.46
C ALA A 546 35.95 -1.93 0.96
N SER A 547 36.45 -3.02 1.54
CA SER A 547 37.66 -3.73 1.13
C SER A 547 37.44 -4.87 0.12
N ASN A 548 36.19 -5.22 -0.19
CA ASN A 548 35.86 -6.32 -1.09
C ASN A 548 35.85 -5.85 -2.55
N GLN A 549 36.69 -6.50 -3.38
CA GLN A 549 36.81 -6.20 -4.81
C GLN A 549 35.47 -6.33 -5.57
N ASN A 550 34.58 -7.22 -5.13
CA ASN A 550 33.25 -7.39 -5.71
C ASN A 550 32.34 -6.19 -5.43
N SER A 551 32.43 -5.61 -4.22
CA SER A 551 31.64 -4.44 -3.82
C SER A 551 32.04 -3.20 -4.61
N THR A 552 33.34 -2.96 -4.77
CA THR A 552 33.86 -1.89 -5.62
C THR A 552 33.42 -2.05 -7.07
N ARG A 553 33.38 -3.29 -7.58
CA ARG A 553 32.90 -3.60 -8.93
C ARG A 553 31.42 -3.29 -9.10
N MET A 554 30.58 -3.64 -8.12
CA MET A 554 29.14 -3.37 -8.15
C MET A 554 28.83 -1.87 -8.07
N LEU A 555 29.47 -1.14 -7.15
CA LEU A 555 29.30 0.31 -7.02
C LEU A 555 29.74 1.05 -8.29
N LYS A 556 30.87 0.62 -8.88
CA LYS A 556 31.31 1.13 -10.18
C LYS A 556 30.26 0.89 -11.28
N LEU A 557 29.58 -0.25 -11.26
CA LEU A 557 28.53 -0.56 -12.22
C LEU A 557 27.30 0.34 -12.03
N TYR A 558 26.84 0.55 -10.79
CA TYR A 558 25.73 1.46 -10.48
C TYR A 558 26.02 2.89 -10.92
N VAL A 559 27.19 3.43 -10.55
CA VAL A 559 27.60 4.79 -10.95
C VAL A 559 27.60 4.93 -12.47
N LYS A 560 28.19 3.98 -13.18
CA LYS A 560 28.23 3.98 -14.63
C LYS A 560 26.83 3.93 -15.25
N ARG A 561 25.99 2.97 -14.82
CA ARG A 561 24.64 2.77 -15.37
C ARG A 561 23.73 3.95 -15.08
N SER A 562 23.75 4.50 -13.88
CA SER A 562 22.92 5.65 -13.55
C SER A 562 23.36 6.90 -14.30
N THR A 563 24.67 7.13 -14.45
CA THR A 563 25.19 8.26 -15.26
C THR A 563 24.79 8.13 -16.73
N GLU A 564 24.93 6.91 -17.30
CA GLU A 564 24.49 6.59 -18.67
C GLU A 564 22.99 6.81 -18.87
N ALA A 565 22.17 6.38 -17.89
CA ALA A 565 20.72 6.55 -17.93
C ALA A 565 20.31 8.03 -17.81
N ALA A 566 20.95 8.79 -16.92
CA ALA A 566 20.74 10.22 -16.76
C ALA A 566 21.06 10.98 -18.06
N TYR A 567 22.22 10.68 -18.67
CA TYR A 567 22.58 11.24 -19.98
C TYR A 567 21.55 10.86 -21.06
N SER A 568 21.15 9.60 -21.14
CA SER A 568 20.20 9.12 -22.15
C SER A 568 18.83 9.79 -22.03
N ARG A 569 18.39 10.11 -20.81
CA ARG A 569 17.15 10.88 -20.57
C ARG A 569 17.24 12.32 -21.05
N VAL A 570 18.39 12.98 -20.84
CA VAL A 570 18.61 14.35 -21.33
C VAL A 570 18.72 14.33 -22.85
N ALA A 571 19.56 13.46 -23.41
CA ALA A 571 19.79 13.36 -24.85
C ALA A 571 18.52 13.08 -25.66
N SER A 572 17.56 12.35 -25.09
CA SER A 572 16.27 12.06 -25.76
C SER A 572 15.27 13.24 -25.74
N LYS A 573 15.41 14.19 -24.80
CA LYS A 573 14.52 15.38 -24.69
C LYS A 573 15.04 16.61 -25.43
N MET A 574 16.36 16.68 -25.64
CA MET A 574 17.01 17.85 -26.21
C MET A 574 16.55 18.25 -27.63
N ASP A 575 16.18 17.30 -28.49
CA ASP A 575 15.72 17.62 -29.85
C ASP A 575 14.39 18.38 -29.87
N LEU A 576 13.59 18.22 -28.81
CA LEU A 576 12.34 18.94 -28.59
C LEU A 576 12.61 20.26 -27.86
N GLU A 577 13.41 20.24 -26.80
CA GLU A 577 13.72 21.42 -25.97
C GLU A 577 14.51 22.49 -26.76
N SER A 578 15.46 22.09 -27.61
CA SER A 578 16.21 23.02 -28.47
C SER A 578 15.33 23.81 -29.45
N LYS A 579 14.27 23.19 -29.95
CA LYS A 579 13.29 23.84 -30.83
C LYS A 579 12.41 24.83 -30.07
N VAL A 580 12.12 24.55 -28.80
CA VAL A 580 11.30 25.38 -27.92
C VAL A 580 12.10 26.59 -27.41
N GLU A 581 13.32 26.37 -26.90
CA GLU A 581 14.16 27.41 -26.30
C GLU A 581 14.99 28.20 -27.31
N ARG A 582 14.92 27.86 -28.62
CA ARG A 582 15.69 28.50 -29.71
C ARG A 582 17.20 28.60 -29.42
N THR A 583 17.72 27.65 -28.65
CA THR A 583 19.12 27.61 -28.21
C THR A 583 19.82 26.42 -28.86
N HIS A 584 21.11 26.56 -29.16
CA HIS A 584 21.86 25.51 -29.84
C HIS A 584 21.82 24.19 -29.02
N PRO A 585 21.49 23.03 -29.61
CA PRO A 585 21.35 21.76 -28.88
C PRO A 585 22.58 21.40 -28.04
N LEU A 586 23.80 21.68 -28.53
CA LEU A 586 25.03 21.42 -27.77
C LEU A 586 25.23 22.35 -26.55
N ALA A 587 24.68 23.56 -26.58
CA ALA A 587 24.74 24.47 -25.44
C ALA A 587 23.75 24.03 -24.35
N LEU A 588 22.55 23.60 -24.75
CA LEU A 588 21.57 23.01 -23.84
C LEU A 588 22.09 21.71 -23.23
N LEU A 589 22.71 20.84 -24.04
CA LEU A 589 23.36 19.63 -23.53
C LEU A 589 24.42 19.96 -22.48
N ALA A 590 25.28 20.95 -22.73
CA ALA A 590 26.32 21.32 -21.80
C ALA A 590 25.74 21.80 -20.46
N ASN A 591 24.66 22.59 -20.49
CA ASN A 591 23.96 23.04 -19.30
C ASN A 591 23.34 21.88 -18.51
N GLU A 592 22.65 20.97 -19.18
CA GLU A 592 22.04 19.80 -18.54
C GLU A 592 23.08 18.84 -17.96
N LEU A 593 24.17 18.56 -18.69
CA LEU A 593 25.26 17.73 -18.16
C LEU A 593 25.96 18.39 -16.96
N LYS A 594 26.09 19.72 -16.98
CA LYS A 594 26.57 20.46 -15.81
C LYS A 594 25.63 20.28 -14.62
N LEU A 595 24.31 20.34 -14.80
CA LEU A 595 23.34 20.08 -13.72
C LEU A 595 23.45 18.66 -13.17
N ILE A 596 23.64 17.66 -14.05
CA ILE A 596 23.88 16.27 -13.62
C ILE A 596 25.17 16.18 -12.80
N ALA A 597 26.28 16.76 -13.27
CA ALA A 597 27.56 16.75 -12.57
C ALA A 597 27.51 17.48 -11.21
N GLU A 598 26.81 18.61 -11.14
CA GLU A 598 26.60 19.34 -9.89
C GLU A 598 25.77 18.52 -8.90
N ARG A 599 24.73 17.83 -9.38
CA ARG A 599 23.92 16.95 -8.54
C ARG A 599 24.75 15.78 -8.02
N GLU A 600 25.53 15.15 -8.89
CA GLU A 600 26.46 14.09 -8.51
C GLU A 600 27.39 14.53 -7.38
N PHE A 601 27.99 15.71 -7.53
CA PHE A 601 28.92 16.26 -6.54
C PHE A 601 28.25 16.64 -5.21
N LYS A 602 27.08 17.29 -5.26
CA LYS A 602 26.42 17.85 -4.06
C LYS A 602 25.63 16.81 -3.28
N VAL A 603 25.05 15.82 -3.96
CA VAL A 603 24.07 14.89 -3.38
C VAL A 603 24.64 13.49 -3.21
N PHE A 604 25.13 12.89 -4.30
CA PHE A 604 25.45 11.46 -4.32
C PHE A 604 26.89 11.19 -3.85
N TYR A 605 27.84 12.03 -4.25
CA TYR A 605 29.24 11.89 -3.88
C TYR A 605 29.50 11.93 -2.36
N PRO A 606 28.85 12.79 -1.54
CA PRO A 606 29.06 12.78 -0.10
C PRO A 606 28.70 11.46 0.58
N VAL A 607 27.76 10.70 0.01
CA VAL A 607 27.38 9.35 0.47
C VAL A 607 28.33 8.32 -0.14
N LEU A 608 28.55 8.38 -1.46
CA LEU A 608 29.37 7.41 -2.17
C LEU A 608 30.85 7.49 -1.79
N ARG A 609 31.40 8.62 -1.37
CA ARG A 609 32.82 8.76 -1.02
C ARG A 609 33.24 7.86 0.15
N GLU A 610 32.32 7.56 1.06
CA GLU A 610 32.57 6.70 2.24
C GLU A 610 32.77 5.24 1.80
N CYS A 611 32.12 4.87 0.70
CA CYS A 611 32.06 3.51 0.17
C CYS A 611 32.95 3.28 -1.07
N PHE A 612 33.08 4.30 -1.91
CA PHE A 612 33.71 4.29 -3.22
C PHE A 612 34.21 5.71 -3.63
N PRO A 613 35.42 6.10 -3.20
CA PRO A 613 35.98 7.43 -3.44
C PRO A 613 36.12 7.83 -4.92
N GLU A 614 36.29 6.87 -5.83
CA GLU A 614 36.46 7.08 -7.27
C GLU A 614 35.13 7.36 -8.01
N SER A 615 33.98 7.31 -7.33
CA SER A 615 32.64 7.58 -7.89
C SER A 615 32.59 8.86 -8.73
N MET A 616 32.95 10.00 -8.14
CA MET A 616 32.90 11.30 -8.81
C MET A 616 33.78 11.34 -10.07
N ARG A 617 34.97 10.73 -10.01
CA ARG A 617 35.90 10.70 -11.15
C ARG A 617 35.26 9.96 -12.33
N ILE A 618 34.57 8.85 -12.06
CA ILE A 618 33.91 8.05 -13.09
C ILE A 618 32.74 8.82 -13.71
N SER A 619 31.88 9.43 -12.89
CA SER A 619 30.72 10.17 -13.37
C SER A 619 31.14 11.36 -14.24
N VAL A 620 32.12 12.17 -13.80
CA VAL A 620 32.64 13.29 -14.60
C VAL A 620 33.30 12.82 -15.89
N PHE A 621 34.11 11.75 -15.83
CA PHE A 621 34.74 11.19 -17.03
C PHE A 621 33.69 10.77 -18.07
N LEU A 622 32.63 10.07 -17.65
CA LEU A 622 31.55 9.64 -18.54
C LEU A 622 30.78 10.82 -19.14
N LEU A 623 30.41 11.81 -18.32
CA LEU A 623 29.71 13.01 -18.82
C LEU A 623 30.55 13.79 -19.83
N HIS A 624 31.85 13.95 -19.57
CA HIS A 624 32.78 14.58 -20.52
C HIS A 624 32.90 13.77 -21.81
N GLN A 625 33.01 12.44 -21.71
CA GLN A 625 33.05 11.55 -22.87
C GLN A 625 31.77 11.68 -23.72
N PHE A 626 30.59 11.63 -23.11
CA PHE A 626 29.31 11.76 -23.82
C PHE A 626 29.16 13.10 -24.53
N TYR A 627 29.58 14.18 -23.87
CA TYR A 627 29.62 15.51 -24.50
C TYR A 627 30.58 15.54 -25.70
N GLY A 628 31.79 15.00 -25.52
CA GLY A 628 32.80 14.90 -26.57
C GLY A 628 32.33 14.10 -27.79
N GLU A 629 31.65 12.98 -27.60
CA GLU A 629 31.08 12.19 -28.69
C GLU A 629 30.05 13.00 -29.51
N LYS A 630 29.21 13.80 -28.85
CA LYS A 630 28.24 14.68 -29.52
C LYS A 630 28.86 15.90 -30.19
N LEU A 631 30.01 16.38 -29.71
CA LEU A 631 30.80 17.43 -30.37
C LEU A 631 31.50 16.89 -31.64
N VAL A 632 32.08 15.70 -31.55
CA VAL A 632 32.94 15.13 -32.60
C VAL A 632 32.15 14.50 -33.74
N CYS A 633 31.03 13.80 -33.47
CA CYS A 633 30.36 13.00 -34.50
C CYS A 633 29.54 13.80 -35.55
N PRO A 634 28.80 14.87 -35.22
CA PRO A 634 28.10 15.67 -36.24
C PRO A 634 28.78 17.01 -36.51
N TYR A 635 29.23 17.73 -35.47
CA TYR A 635 29.54 19.16 -35.59
C TYR A 635 30.89 19.41 -36.24
N LEU A 636 31.95 18.75 -35.78
CA LEU A 636 33.28 18.90 -36.39
C LEU A 636 33.33 18.32 -37.81
N ILE A 637 32.63 17.22 -38.09
CA ILE A 637 32.56 16.65 -39.44
C ILE A 637 31.72 17.54 -40.38
N PHE A 638 30.58 18.06 -39.92
CA PHE A 638 29.77 19.01 -40.69
C PHE A 638 30.52 20.34 -40.93
N CYS A 639 31.21 20.88 -39.93
CA CYS A 639 32.04 22.06 -40.07
C CYS A 639 33.19 21.80 -41.05
N TRP A 640 33.88 20.65 -40.95
CA TRP A 640 34.96 20.27 -41.87
C TRP A 640 34.48 20.06 -43.32
N GLN A 641 33.31 19.46 -43.53
CA GLN A 641 32.73 19.26 -44.87
C GLN A 641 32.16 20.54 -45.48
N ASN A 642 31.72 21.51 -44.65
CA ASN A 642 31.20 22.79 -45.10
C ASN A 642 32.21 23.95 -45.05
N VAL A 643 33.48 23.72 -44.67
CA VAL A 643 34.53 24.75 -44.80
C VAL A 643 34.56 25.36 -46.21
N PRO A 644 34.46 24.59 -47.32
CA PRO A 644 34.46 25.18 -48.66
C PRO A 644 33.25 26.11 -48.90
N ASN A 645 32.07 25.75 -48.37
CA ASN A 645 30.83 26.52 -48.55
C ASN A 645 30.80 27.79 -47.66
N ILE A 646 31.38 27.72 -46.47
CA ILE A 646 31.52 28.87 -45.56
C ILE A 646 32.57 29.85 -46.09
N VAL A 647 33.69 29.34 -46.62
CA VAL A 647 34.71 30.17 -47.29
C VAL A 647 34.13 30.81 -48.56
N ALA A 648 33.31 30.10 -49.34
CA ALA A 648 32.62 30.66 -50.51
C ALA A 648 31.60 31.75 -50.14
N ALA A 649 30.88 31.61 -49.02
CA ALA A 649 29.92 32.60 -48.53
C ALA A 649 30.61 33.87 -48.00
N VAL A 650 31.79 33.75 -47.37
CA VAL A 650 32.59 34.89 -46.89
C VAL A 650 33.37 35.57 -48.04
N SER A 651 33.59 34.86 -49.16
CA SER A 651 34.24 35.44 -50.35
C SER A 651 33.29 36.28 -51.23
N PHE A 652 32.01 36.38 -50.87
CA PHE A 652 30.99 37.18 -51.59
C PHE A 652 30.42 38.35 -50.76
N THR A 653 31.02 38.63 -49.61
CA THR A 653 30.88 39.92 -48.88
C THR A 653 32.18 40.70 -49.01
#